data_AF-A0A402ANQ0-F1
#
_entry.id   AF-A0A402ANQ0-F1
#
_cell.length_a   1.000
_cell.length_b   1.000
_cell.length_c   1.000
_cell.angle_alpha   90.00
_cell.angle_beta   90.00
_cell.angle_gamma   90.00
#
_symmetry.space_group_name_H-M   'P 1'
#
loop_
_entity.id
_entity.type
_entity.pdbx_description
1 polymer ?
#
loop_
_entity_poly.entity_id
_entity_poly.type
_entity_poly.pdbx_seq_one_letter_code
_entity_poly.pdbx_strand_id
1 'polypeptide(L)'
;MLLELTLGGHDYSAALLAVLEWLAAQPEDELATQSSPRRLVIACANQQSARRLIDTTLPLLQQKVNSNLSVAYLAEHGGYLCTHRWFGAAMRRTSGELTAEQARGLAKLRLWTHETLQGDRSELTLLQQEITAWDRISSDFEQKRSVDERFDKTYQRCTYRRKGYCFVSLAEDRVKAAQIVVTTHAGLFDDLSLKQPLLASIDRRLILDADLIEEENIRWGGSEFDQLRVLRVLNTIGAELADGRYQGLLALAAPSLRENGPGGLSTTPTVPKSELDQRLLQWFQTLRQARMAVGRLFLAFSGLVDDSVQQGGRDKGRSDGQQRSHPRGHERPDQPLRLTGSIRHLSAWNEVEQAWQQASQRLRTVIDLANEAEKSILSKQNNRRRADQGSGEDTSVASELVAAAYQLTEQLQMVQQAMSLGESNFVYWLRMPPTPLAASQQHVARKASEPGSSMISIDPAPILYSQLIHTSSMLKRLLFKDQASNIFAGTSLSVDGSFAFARQRLGLEQESVAVCSATAEHQEQTLIYLPNDVPEPNAPQYQRHLDDALVNLATALDGQVVALFTSHAALRSTYTAIKPILEARNILVLGQGADGSPRQLWQVFQSQERVVLLGTGSFWDNADEIVRSPACLFIARLPMPVLNDPPLAARAEQYSDQLHQLTVPMATLRVRRAIDRFMWGDNKRNAVVLFDRRVTSKEYGATVLHSLPRCSQRQGAASLMPEAMLDWLTGEGAWEEDHS
;
A
#
# COMPACT_ATOMS: atom_id res chain seq x y z
N MET A 1 -18.63 13.07 -12.01
CA MET A 1 -17.85 13.93 -12.92
C MET A 1 -16.39 13.48 -12.88
N LEU A 2 -15.71 13.48 -14.03
CA LEU A 2 -14.24 13.39 -14.11
C LEU A 2 -13.70 14.79 -14.36
N LEU A 3 -12.78 15.24 -13.51
CA LEU A 3 -12.20 16.56 -13.54
C LEU A 3 -10.68 16.42 -13.68
N GLU A 4 -10.16 16.78 -14.84
CA GLU A 4 -8.72 16.81 -15.08
C GLU A 4 -8.19 18.24 -14.88
N LEU A 5 -7.17 18.40 -14.02
CA LEU A 5 -6.61 19.70 -13.66
C LEU A 5 -5.09 19.66 -13.83
N THR A 6 -4.56 20.47 -14.74
CA THR A 6 -3.11 20.65 -14.92
C THR A 6 -2.77 22.14 -14.87
N LEU A 7 -3.03 22.77 -13.72
CA LEU A 7 -2.89 24.22 -13.52
C LEU A 7 -1.56 24.61 -12.81
N GLY A 8 -0.72 23.62 -12.49
CA GLY A 8 0.58 23.81 -11.82
C GLY A 8 0.74 22.94 -10.59
N GLY A 9 1.47 21.82 -10.72
CA GLY A 9 1.64 20.79 -9.70
C GLY A 9 0.35 20.06 -9.30
N HIS A 10 0.37 19.45 -8.10
CA HIS A 10 -0.79 18.83 -7.44
C HIS A 10 -1.70 19.88 -6.78
N ASP A 11 -1.99 20.98 -7.50
CA ASP A 11 -2.82 22.07 -6.98
C ASP A 11 -4.30 21.86 -7.33
N TYR A 12 -5.06 21.49 -6.31
CA TYR A 12 -6.52 21.35 -6.39
C TYR A 12 -7.27 22.59 -5.91
N SER A 13 -6.58 23.71 -5.66
CA SER A 13 -7.16 24.92 -5.06
C SER A 13 -8.36 25.45 -5.82
N ALA A 14 -8.34 25.45 -7.16
CA ALA A 14 -9.47 25.91 -7.96
C ALA A 14 -10.73 25.07 -7.74
N ALA A 15 -10.59 23.74 -7.73
CA ALA A 15 -11.71 22.83 -7.45
C ALA A 15 -12.19 22.94 -5.99
N LEU A 16 -11.25 23.07 -5.05
CA LEU A 16 -11.58 23.23 -3.63
C LEU A 16 -12.29 24.56 -3.37
N LEU A 17 -11.89 25.65 -4.00
CA LEU A 17 -12.52 26.97 -3.84
C LEU A 17 -14.01 26.93 -4.24
N ALA A 18 -14.32 26.41 -5.43
CA ALA A 18 -15.70 26.28 -5.91
C ALA A 18 -16.55 25.40 -4.98
N VAL A 19 -15.95 24.35 -4.42
CA VAL A 19 -16.63 23.46 -3.46
C VAL A 19 -16.87 24.15 -2.11
N LEU A 20 -15.92 24.95 -1.63
CA LEU A 20 -16.06 25.73 -0.40
C LEU A 20 -17.13 26.82 -0.55
N GLU A 21 -17.18 27.51 -1.69
CA GLU A 21 -18.26 28.45 -2.02
C GLU A 21 -19.62 27.76 -2.01
N TRP A 22 -19.73 26.58 -2.62
CA TRP A 22 -20.96 25.78 -2.60
C TRP A 22 -21.36 25.33 -1.19
N LEU A 23 -20.40 24.97 -0.34
CA LEU A 23 -20.67 24.60 1.07
C LEU A 23 -21.09 25.81 1.92
N ALA A 24 -20.54 26.99 1.64
CA ALA A 24 -20.82 28.22 2.37
C ALA A 24 -22.13 28.90 1.93
N ALA A 25 -22.56 28.68 0.67
CA ALA A 25 -23.79 29.24 0.14
C ALA A 25 -25.04 28.74 0.92
N GLN A 26 -25.92 29.67 1.28
CA GLN A 26 -27.20 29.31 1.89
C GLN A 26 -28.12 28.63 0.86
N PRO A 27 -28.94 27.64 1.27
CA PRO A 27 -29.92 27.06 0.36
C PRO A 27 -30.90 28.14 -0.10
N GLU A 28 -31.09 28.27 -1.42
CA GLU A 28 -31.92 29.32 -2.05
C GLU A 28 -33.44 29.14 -1.81
N ASP A 29 -33.89 28.03 -1.21
CA ASP A 29 -35.31 27.72 -0.98
C ASP A 29 -35.77 28.04 0.45
N GLU A 30 -36.56 29.11 0.61
CA GLU A 30 -37.24 29.48 1.88
C GLU A 30 -38.26 28.42 2.36
N LEU A 31 -38.69 27.48 1.50
CA LEU A 31 -39.56 26.36 1.87
C LEU A 31 -38.81 25.13 2.42
N ALA A 32 -37.47 25.10 2.37
CA ALA A 32 -36.65 23.99 2.83
C ALA A 32 -36.11 24.21 4.26
N THR A 33 -36.98 24.62 5.19
CA THR A 33 -36.64 24.80 6.62
C THR A 33 -36.24 23.51 7.37
N GLN A 34 -36.14 22.38 6.66
CA GLN A 34 -35.70 21.08 7.18
C GLN A 34 -34.53 20.45 6.38
N SER A 35 -33.84 21.18 5.51
CA SER A 35 -32.69 20.62 4.80
C SER A 35 -31.46 20.58 5.71
N SER A 36 -30.92 19.38 5.96
CA SER A 36 -29.67 19.20 6.71
C SER A 36 -28.52 20.01 6.08
N PRO A 37 -27.56 20.52 6.88
CA PRO A 37 -26.43 21.27 6.35
C PRO A 37 -25.68 20.46 5.28
N ARG A 38 -25.23 21.13 4.22
CA ARG A 38 -24.41 20.51 3.17
C ARG A 38 -23.14 19.95 3.80
N ARG A 39 -22.82 18.69 3.47
CA ARG A 39 -21.62 17.98 3.94
C ARG A 39 -20.87 17.42 2.74
N LEU A 40 -19.55 17.27 2.88
CA LEU A 40 -18.65 16.80 1.84
C LEU A 40 -17.63 15.81 2.40
N VAL A 41 -17.36 14.75 1.65
CA VAL A 41 -16.17 13.92 1.84
C VAL A 41 -15.08 14.33 0.86
N ILE A 42 -13.86 14.52 1.33
CA ILE A 42 -12.67 14.67 0.50
C ILE A 42 -11.74 13.48 0.73
N ALA A 43 -11.46 12.70 -0.32
CA ALA A 43 -10.55 11.56 -0.25
C ALA A 43 -9.25 11.87 -1.00
N CYS A 44 -8.10 11.72 -0.32
CA CYS A 44 -6.77 11.99 -0.86
C CYS A 44 -6.00 10.68 -1.11
N ALA A 45 -4.95 10.72 -1.95
CA ALA A 45 -4.15 9.53 -2.23
C ALA A 45 -3.53 8.87 -0.99
N ASN A 46 -3.07 9.67 -0.01
CA ASN A 46 -2.40 9.17 1.19
C ASN A 46 -2.56 10.11 2.40
N GLN A 47 -2.07 9.66 3.56
CA GLN A 47 -2.20 10.39 4.83
C GLN A 47 -1.46 11.74 4.83
N GLN A 48 -0.34 11.85 4.11
CA GLN A 48 0.43 13.09 4.03
C GLN A 48 -0.33 14.16 3.23
N SER A 49 -0.92 13.80 2.09
CA SER A 49 -1.78 14.69 1.31
C SER A 49 -3.01 15.13 2.10
N ALA A 50 -3.65 14.20 2.82
CA ALA A 50 -4.81 14.50 3.67
C ALA A 50 -4.45 15.49 4.79
N ARG A 51 -3.31 15.30 5.45
CA ARG A 51 -2.86 16.20 6.52
C ARG A 51 -2.51 17.59 6.01
N ARG A 52 -1.79 17.69 4.89
CA ARG A 52 -1.52 18.99 4.24
C ARG A 52 -2.81 19.73 3.89
N LEU A 53 -3.80 19.00 3.38
CA LEU A 53 -5.11 19.55 3.06
C LEU A 53 -5.77 20.17 4.30
N ILE A 54 -5.73 19.48 5.44
CA ILE A 54 -6.34 19.93 6.70
C ILE A 54 -5.54 21.06 7.36
N ASP A 55 -4.22 20.92 7.47
CA ASP A 55 -3.37 21.79 8.27
C ASP A 55 -2.99 23.09 7.51
N THR A 56 -3.07 23.10 6.18
CA THR A 56 -2.57 24.22 5.35
C THR A 56 -3.55 24.66 4.28
N THR A 57 -3.96 23.76 3.38
CA THR A 57 -4.71 24.16 2.18
C THR A 57 -6.14 24.63 2.50
N LEU A 58 -6.92 23.86 3.26
CA LEU A 58 -8.30 24.22 3.60
C LEU A 58 -8.37 25.51 4.44
N PRO A 59 -7.57 25.72 5.50
CA PRO A 59 -7.56 26.98 6.24
C PRO A 59 -7.30 28.20 5.35
N LEU A 60 -6.30 28.11 4.46
CA LEU A 60 -5.96 29.19 3.53
C LEU A 60 -7.10 29.52 2.56
N LEU A 61 -7.75 28.49 2.01
CA LEU A 61 -8.87 28.69 1.08
C LEU A 61 -10.14 29.17 1.80
N GLN A 62 -10.43 28.67 3.00
CA GLN A 62 -11.56 29.13 3.81
C GLN A 62 -11.43 30.61 4.16
N GLN A 63 -10.21 31.10 4.44
CA GLN A 63 -9.94 32.52 4.66
C GLN A 63 -10.27 33.36 3.41
N LYS A 64 -9.94 32.87 2.21
CA LYS A 64 -10.25 33.58 0.94
C LYS A 64 -11.75 33.71 0.69
N VAL A 65 -12.52 32.67 1.03
CA VAL A 65 -13.99 32.63 0.86
C VAL A 65 -14.72 33.19 2.09
N ASN A 66 -13.99 33.67 3.11
CA ASN A 66 -14.54 34.13 4.39
C ASN A 66 -15.53 33.14 5.03
N SER A 67 -15.13 31.87 5.07
CA SER A 67 -15.91 30.76 5.65
C SER A 67 -15.18 30.16 6.86
N ASN A 68 -15.93 29.47 7.73
CA ASN A 68 -15.38 28.76 8.88
C ASN A 68 -16.05 27.39 9.00
N LEU A 69 -15.82 26.54 7.99
CA LEU A 69 -16.46 25.24 7.88
C LEU A 69 -15.72 24.23 8.76
N SER A 70 -16.46 23.45 9.55
CA SER A 70 -15.87 22.44 10.42
C SER A 70 -15.26 21.29 9.61
N VAL A 71 -14.00 20.96 9.90
CA VAL A 71 -13.24 19.89 9.24
C VAL A 71 -12.93 18.78 10.24
N ALA A 72 -13.15 17.52 9.85
CA ALA A 72 -12.71 16.35 10.61
C ALA A 72 -11.93 15.39 9.71
N TYR A 73 -10.93 14.70 10.29
CA TYR A 73 -10.23 13.61 9.65
C TYR A 73 -10.81 12.26 10.07
N LEU A 74 -10.98 11.34 9.12
CA LEU A 74 -11.31 9.94 9.37
C LEU A 74 -10.15 9.06 8.89
N ALA A 75 -9.37 8.52 9.83
CA ALA A 75 -8.35 7.53 9.54
C ALA A 75 -8.93 6.18 9.10
N GLU A 76 -8.15 5.45 8.31
CA GLU A 76 -8.37 4.05 7.90
C GLU A 76 -8.49 3.09 9.09
N HIS A 77 -8.92 1.84 8.83
CA HIS A 77 -9.00 0.82 9.87
C HIS A 77 -7.63 0.58 10.53
N GLY A 78 -7.62 0.52 11.86
CA GLY A 78 -6.36 0.43 12.60
C GLY A 78 -5.54 1.72 12.58
N GLY A 79 -6.09 2.83 12.06
CA GLY A 79 -5.48 4.15 12.09
C GLY A 79 -5.53 4.82 13.47
N TYR A 80 -6.31 4.29 14.43
CA TYR A 80 -6.39 4.83 15.79
C TYR A 80 -5.77 3.91 16.84
N LEU A 81 -5.26 4.51 17.91
CA LEU A 81 -4.89 3.81 19.13
C LEU A 81 -6.13 3.20 19.79
N CYS A 82 -6.07 1.91 20.09
CA CYS A 82 -7.08 1.27 20.93
C CYS A 82 -6.67 1.34 22.40
N THR A 83 -7.28 2.26 23.15
CA THR A 83 -7.06 2.44 24.60
C THR A 83 -7.27 1.13 25.38
N HIS A 84 -8.20 0.28 24.92
CA HIS A 84 -8.43 -1.04 25.50
C HIS A 84 -7.23 -1.98 25.37
N ARG A 85 -6.57 -2.00 24.20
CA ARG A 85 -5.39 -2.83 23.95
C ARG A 85 -4.16 -2.25 24.64
N TRP A 86 -4.03 -0.92 24.65
CA TRP A 86 -2.95 -0.19 25.31
C TRP A 86 -2.87 -0.48 26.82
N PHE A 87 -4.00 -0.47 27.53
CA PHE A 87 -4.02 -0.83 28.95
C PHE A 87 -4.32 -2.31 29.22
N GLY A 88 -4.34 -3.14 28.17
CA GLY A 88 -4.83 -4.50 28.20
C GLY A 88 -3.78 -5.59 28.03
N ALA A 89 -4.24 -6.79 27.66
CA ALA A 89 -3.43 -7.97 27.42
C ALA A 89 -2.46 -7.80 26.24
N ALA A 90 -2.73 -6.89 25.30
CA ALA A 90 -1.85 -6.66 24.15
C ALA A 90 -0.48 -6.07 24.53
N MET A 91 -0.42 -5.32 25.64
CA MET A 91 0.84 -4.83 26.24
C MET A 91 1.54 -5.86 27.13
N ARG A 92 0.90 -7.00 27.41
CA ARG A 92 1.55 -8.09 28.15
C ARG A 92 2.50 -8.87 27.25
N ARG A 93 3.42 -9.58 27.89
CA ARG A 93 4.26 -10.60 27.26
C ARG A 93 3.41 -11.84 26.99
N THR A 94 2.51 -11.78 26.02
CA THR A 94 1.71 -12.91 25.57
C THR A 94 2.50 -13.82 24.61
N SER A 95 3.41 -13.27 23.82
CA SER A 95 4.19 -14.00 22.82
C SER A 95 5.70 -13.76 23.00
N GLY A 96 6.32 -14.40 24.00
CA GLY A 96 7.77 -14.37 24.20
C GLY A 96 8.34 -12.99 24.57
N GLU A 97 9.66 -12.82 24.42
CA GLU A 97 10.32 -11.53 24.56
C GLU A 97 9.99 -10.62 23.38
N LEU A 98 9.82 -9.32 23.65
CA LEU A 98 9.67 -8.30 22.61
C LEU A 98 10.95 -8.26 21.78
N THR A 99 10.82 -8.18 20.46
CA THR A 99 11.99 -7.85 19.64
C THR A 99 12.48 -6.45 19.98
N ALA A 100 13.76 -6.15 19.73
CA ALA A 100 14.32 -4.84 20.00
C ALA A 100 13.56 -3.72 19.26
N GLU A 101 13.09 -4.01 18.05
CA GLU A 101 12.32 -3.11 17.20
C GLU A 101 10.91 -2.87 17.76
N GLN A 102 10.24 -3.93 18.24
CA GLN A 102 8.95 -3.80 18.92
C GLN A 102 9.06 -3.02 20.22
N ALA A 103 10.08 -3.30 21.03
CA ALA A 103 10.32 -2.59 22.29
C ALA A 103 10.57 -1.09 22.03
N ARG A 104 11.35 -0.76 20.99
CA ARG A 104 11.59 0.63 20.57
C ARG A 104 10.30 1.30 20.09
N GLY A 105 9.51 0.63 19.26
CA GLY A 105 8.22 1.14 18.80
C GLY A 105 7.29 1.43 19.96
N LEU A 106 7.12 0.49 20.89
CA LEU A 106 6.29 0.67 22.08
C LEU A 106 6.79 1.79 23.01
N ALA A 107 8.11 2.00 23.12
CA ALA A 107 8.68 3.09 23.88
C ALA A 107 8.34 4.46 23.27
N LYS A 108 8.45 4.60 21.93
CA LYS A 108 8.02 5.81 21.21
C LYS A 108 6.53 6.07 21.40
N LEU A 109 5.72 5.02 21.24
CA LEU A 109 4.27 5.08 21.43
C LEU A 109 3.92 5.55 22.84
N ARG A 110 4.62 5.06 23.87
CA ARG A 110 4.39 5.48 25.25
C ARG A 110 4.57 6.97 25.45
N LEU A 111 5.62 7.57 24.89
CA LEU A 111 5.83 9.02 24.98
C LEU A 111 4.67 9.77 24.29
N TRP A 112 4.33 9.37 23.06
CA TRP A 112 3.24 9.97 22.30
C TRP A 112 1.86 9.83 22.96
N THR A 113 1.56 8.69 23.60
CA THR A 113 0.26 8.46 24.25
C THR A 113 -0.07 9.46 25.36
N HIS A 114 0.94 10.17 25.89
CA HIS A 114 0.74 11.21 26.90
C HIS A 114 0.38 12.58 26.30
N GLU A 115 0.62 12.79 25.00
CA GLU A 115 0.46 14.08 24.33
C GLU A 115 -0.70 14.09 23.32
N THR A 116 -1.04 12.93 22.76
CA THR A 116 -2.05 12.78 21.72
C THR A 116 -3.47 13.10 22.21
N LEU A 117 -4.19 13.91 21.44
CA LEU A 117 -5.60 14.22 21.66
C LEU A 117 -6.53 13.44 20.72
N GLN A 118 -6.01 12.98 19.58
CA GLN A 118 -6.81 12.32 18.55
C GLN A 118 -6.52 10.82 18.45
N GLY A 119 -5.38 10.37 18.96
CA GLY A 119 -4.97 8.98 18.93
C GLY A 119 -4.68 8.43 17.54
N ASP A 120 -4.40 9.29 16.55
CA ASP A 120 -4.18 8.91 15.15
C ASP A 120 -2.72 8.49 14.88
N ARG A 121 -2.54 7.38 14.13
CA ARG A 121 -1.24 6.90 13.63
C ARG A 121 -0.50 7.98 12.85
N SER A 122 -1.20 8.84 12.13
CA SER A 122 -0.59 9.89 11.28
C SER A 122 0.19 10.94 12.07
N GLU A 123 -0.01 11.02 13.39
CA GLU A 123 0.78 11.87 14.30
C GLU A 123 2.20 11.31 14.53
N LEU A 124 2.43 10.03 14.23
CA LEU A 124 3.66 9.30 14.52
C LEU A 124 4.52 9.11 13.28
N THR A 125 5.83 9.22 13.46
CA THR A 125 6.82 8.76 12.47
C THR A 125 7.46 7.46 12.96
N LEU A 126 6.94 6.33 12.50
CA LEU A 126 7.45 4.99 12.79
C LEU A 126 8.28 4.45 11.63
N LEU A 127 9.40 3.79 11.93
CA LEU A 127 10.13 3.00 10.95
C LEU A 127 9.36 1.72 10.60
N GLN A 128 9.60 1.14 9.42
CA GLN A 128 8.90 -0.08 8.97
C GLN A 128 8.96 -1.22 10.01
N GLN A 129 10.09 -1.37 10.70
CA GLN A 129 10.28 -2.39 11.72
C GLN A 129 9.49 -2.11 13.01
N GLU A 130 9.21 -0.84 13.29
CA GLU A 130 8.46 -0.37 14.46
C GLU A 130 6.94 -0.44 14.26
N ILE A 131 6.46 -0.52 13.01
CA ILE A 131 5.02 -0.65 12.69
C ILE A 131 4.40 -1.86 13.37
N THR A 132 5.16 -2.96 13.52
CA THR A 132 4.66 -4.15 14.22
C THR A 132 4.29 -3.91 15.69
N ALA A 133 4.80 -2.83 16.30
CA ALA A 133 4.36 -2.39 17.63
C ALA A 133 2.98 -1.68 17.57
N TRP A 134 2.71 -0.92 16.52
CA TRP A 134 1.42 -0.28 16.28
C TRP A 134 0.30 -1.31 16.06
N ASP A 135 0.54 -2.33 15.22
CA ASP A 135 -0.45 -3.39 14.93
C ASP A 135 -0.96 -4.11 16.19
N ARG A 136 -0.13 -4.14 17.24
CA ARG A 136 -0.49 -4.73 18.54
C ARG A 136 -1.45 -3.88 19.36
N ILE A 137 -1.52 -2.58 19.12
CA ILE A 137 -2.30 -1.66 19.98
C ILE A 137 -3.34 -0.86 19.19
N SER A 138 -3.36 -1.01 17.86
CA SER A 138 -4.30 -0.34 16.98
C SER A 138 -5.74 -0.83 17.12
N SER A 139 -6.69 -0.03 16.65
CA SER A 139 -8.13 -0.30 16.63
C SER A 139 -8.62 -1.19 15.49
N ASP A 140 -7.73 -1.85 14.75
CA ASP A 140 -8.03 -2.60 13.53
C ASP A 140 -9.25 -3.53 13.70
N PHE A 141 -9.15 -4.48 14.63
CA PHE A 141 -10.23 -5.46 14.87
C PHE A 141 -11.52 -4.85 15.44
N GLU A 142 -11.42 -3.79 16.24
CA GLU A 142 -12.59 -3.17 16.88
C GLU A 142 -13.44 -2.35 15.87
N GLN A 143 -12.86 -1.99 14.73
CA GLN A 143 -13.55 -1.25 13.67
C GLN A 143 -14.20 -2.16 12.61
N LYS A 144 -13.82 -3.45 12.53
CA LYS A 144 -14.40 -4.46 11.60
C LYS A 144 -15.80 -4.96 12.01
N ARG A 145 -16.74 -4.05 12.30
CA ARG A 145 -18.12 -4.32 12.79
C ARG A 145 -19.00 -5.12 11.82
N SER A 146 -18.59 -5.23 10.56
CA SER A 146 -19.39 -5.81 9.48
C SER A 146 -19.26 -7.32 9.31
N VAL A 147 -18.23 -7.95 9.90
CA VAL A 147 -17.86 -9.33 9.54
C VAL A 147 -18.30 -10.36 10.58
N ASP A 148 -18.40 -9.99 11.86
CA ASP A 148 -18.87 -10.87 12.93
C ASP A 148 -19.63 -10.07 14.00
N GLU A 149 -20.85 -10.50 14.34
CA GLU A 149 -21.68 -9.87 15.38
C GLU A 149 -20.99 -9.80 16.75
N ARG A 150 -20.00 -10.66 17.00
CA ARG A 150 -19.19 -10.64 18.23
C ARG A 150 -18.32 -9.39 18.33
N PHE A 151 -17.82 -8.85 17.21
CA PHE A 151 -17.06 -7.59 17.23
C PHE A 151 -17.95 -6.40 17.54
N ASP A 152 -19.17 -6.37 16.99
CA ASP A 152 -20.14 -5.32 17.34
C ASP A 152 -20.47 -5.36 18.84
N LYS A 153 -20.65 -6.55 19.42
CA LYS A 153 -20.82 -6.71 20.87
C LYS A 153 -19.59 -6.27 21.66
N THR A 154 -18.37 -6.60 21.22
CA THR A 154 -17.12 -6.19 21.88
C THR A 154 -16.98 -4.67 21.86
N TYR A 155 -17.20 -4.07 20.69
CA TYR A 155 -17.16 -2.64 20.47
C TYR A 155 -18.20 -1.89 21.33
N GLN A 156 -19.43 -2.40 21.42
CA GLN A 156 -20.49 -1.82 22.26
C GLN A 156 -20.23 -1.98 23.76
N ARG A 157 -19.57 -3.07 24.18
CA ARG A 157 -19.24 -3.34 25.60
C ARG A 157 -17.99 -2.64 26.09
N CYS A 158 -17.17 -2.10 25.19
CA CYS A 158 -15.89 -1.48 25.53
C CYS A 158 -16.04 -0.35 26.55
N THR A 159 -15.39 -0.51 27.72
CA THR A 159 -15.49 0.43 28.84
C THR A 159 -14.91 1.80 28.50
N TYR A 160 -13.80 1.87 27.77
CA TYR A 160 -13.19 3.13 27.35
C TYR A 160 -14.12 3.93 26.44
N ARG A 161 -14.88 3.26 25.57
CA ARG A 161 -15.89 3.91 24.74
C ARG A 161 -17.03 4.48 25.57
N ARG A 162 -17.63 3.66 26.44
CA ARG A 162 -18.72 4.10 27.32
C ARG A 162 -18.34 5.26 28.24
N LYS A 163 -17.07 5.34 28.63
CA LYS A 163 -16.50 6.42 29.45
C LYS A 163 -15.96 7.61 28.65
N GLY A 164 -16.03 7.59 27.31
CA GLY A 164 -15.61 8.71 26.46
C GLY A 164 -14.10 8.83 26.17
N TYR A 165 -13.32 7.77 26.43
CA TYR A 165 -11.85 7.73 26.21
C TYR A 165 -11.43 6.95 24.95
N CYS A 166 -12.37 6.55 24.10
CA CYS A 166 -12.08 5.80 22.88
C CYS A 166 -11.86 6.74 21.71
N PHE A 167 -10.63 6.79 21.19
CA PHE A 167 -10.27 7.64 20.05
C PHE A 167 -11.10 7.38 18.80
N VAL A 168 -11.46 6.11 18.53
CA VAL A 168 -12.38 5.77 17.44
C VAL A 168 -13.72 6.48 17.64
N SER A 169 -14.37 6.31 18.79
CA SER A 169 -15.69 6.91 19.06
C SER A 169 -15.65 8.45 18.98
N LEU A 170 -14.58 9.05 19.51
CA LEU A 170 -14.36 10.50 19.41
C LEU A 170 -14.18 10.96 17.96
N ALA A 171 -13.52 10.16 17.12
CA ALA A 171 -13.42 10.42 15.69
C ALA A 171 -14.79 10.30 15.00
N GLU A 172 -15.59 9.27 15.32
CA GLU A 172 -16.96 9.13 14.77
C GLU A 172 -17.83 10.35 15.10
N ASP A 173 -17.76 10.84 16.34
CA ASP A 173 -18.53 12.00 16.78
C ASP A 173 -18.06 13.29 16.10
N ARG A 174 -16.74 13.47 15.92
CA ARG A 174 -16.18 14.57 15.11
C ARG A 174 -16.64 14.50 13.65
N VAL A 175 -16.61 13.32 13.03
CA VAL A 175 -17.07 13.12 11.65
C VAL A 175 -18.54 13.48 11.50
N LYS A 176 -19.40 13.04 12.43
CA LYS A 176 -20.85 13.36 12.42
C LYS A 176 -21.12 14.86 12.56
N ALA A 177 -20.31 15.58 13.34
CA ALA A 177 -20.45 17.01 13.56
C ALA A 177 -19.81 17.87 12.45
N ALA A 178 -18.91 17.31 11.64
CA ALA A 178 -18.17 18.06 10.62
C ALA A 178 -18.97 18.27 9.32
N GLN A 179 -18.73 19.42 8.69
CA GLN A 179 -19.20 19.74 7.34
C GLN A 179 -18.28 19.14 6.27
N ILE A 180 -16.97 19.15 6.51
CA ILE A 180 -15.98 18.55 5.62
C ILE A 180 -15.33 17.38 6.35
N VAL A 181 -15.39 16.20 5.75
CA VAL A 181 -14.72 15.00 6.25
C VAL A 181 -13.59 14.65 5.29
N VAL A 182 -12.35 14.71 5.77
CA VAL A 182 -11.17 14.35 4.99
C VAL A 182 -10.75 12.93 5.34
N THR A 183 -10.40 12.12 4.35
CA THR A 183 -9.88 10.77 4.52
C THR A 183 -8.90 10.42 3.38
N THR A 184 -8.32 9.22 3.41
CA THR A 184 -7.54 8.67 2.30
C THR A 184 -8.43 7.82 1.38
N HIS A 185 -7.97 7.45 0.18
CA HIS A 185 -8.70 6.50 -0.66
C HIS A 185 -8.93 5.17 0.06
N ALA A 186 -7.91 4.64 0.73
CA ALA A 186 -8.01 3.44 1.56
C ALA A 186 -9.03 3.61 2.70
N GLY A 187 -9.00 4.74 3.42
CA GLY A 187 -9.96 5.04 4.49
C GLY A 187 -11.40 5.18 3.97
N LEU A 188 -11.59 5.72 2.77
CA LEU A 188 -12.89 5.76 2.09
C LEU A 188 -13.39 4.34 1.76
N PHE A 189 -12.52 3.47 1.22
CA PHE A 189 -12.90 2.08 0.92
C PHE A 189 -13.21 1.27 2.18
N ASP A 190 -12.42 1.47 3.23
CA ASP A 190 -12.62 0.86 4.54
C ASP A 190 -14.00 1.17 5.09
N ASP A 191 -14.35 2.46 5.20
CA ASP A 191 -15.64 2.86 5.77
C ASP A 191 -16.81 2.39 4.90
N LEU A 192 -16.75 2.58 3.58
CA LEU A 192 -17.83 2.18 2.66
C LEU A 192 -18.03 0.65 2.58
N SER A 193 -17.01 -0.13 2.97
CA SER A 193 -17.11 -1.59 3.07
C SER A 193 -17.79 -2.06 4.36
N LEU A 194 -18.03 -1.17 5.33
CA LEU A 194 -18.74 -1.50 6.56
C LEU A 194 -20.24 -1.69 6.30
N LYS A 195 -20.90 -2.44 7.21
CA LYS A 195 -22.35 -2.66 7.19
C LYS A 195 -23.11 -1.36 7.48
N GLN A 196 -22.51 -0.48 8.28
CA GLN A 196 -23.01 0.86 8.62
C GLN A 196 -21.89 1.88 8.41
N PRO A 197 -21.65 2.30 7.15
CA PRO A 197 -20.62 3.29 6.85
C PRO A 197 -20.98 4.66 7.42
N LEU A 198 -20.01 5.38 7.97
CA LEU A 198 -20.21 6.77 8.39
C LEU A 198 -20.31 7.70 7.17
N LEU A 199 -19.50 7.45 6.15
CA LEU A 199 -19.38 8.27 4.94
C LEU A 199 -20.49 8.00 3.93
N ALA A 200 -21.24 6.89 4.05
CA ALA A 200 -22.42 6.66 3.22
C ALA A 200 -23.54 7.69 3.47
N SER A 201 -23.59 8.27 4.68
CA SER A 201 -24.52 9.36 5.01
C SER A 201 -24.20 10.69 4.31
N ILE A 202 -23.03 10.79 3.66
CA ILE A 202 -22.58 11.98 2.93
C ILE A 202 -22.53 11.63 1.44
N ASP A 203 -23.50 12.16 0.70
CA ASP A 203 -23.76 11.85 -0.71
C ASP A 203 -22.99 12.76 -1.68
N ARG A 204 -22.08 13.60 -1.18
CA ARG A 204 -21.20 14.47 -1.99
C ARG A 204 -19.75 14.14 -1.68
N ARG A 205 -19.00 13.76 -2.71
CA ARG A 205 -17.61 13.29 -2.56
C ARG A 205 -16.69 13.91 -3.60
N LEU A 206 -15.57 14.44 -3.15
CA LEU A 206 -14.45 14.91 -3.96
C LEU A 206 -13.28 13.96 -3.75
N ILE A 207 -12.92 13.21 -4.79
CA ILE A 207 -11.84 12.24 -4.76
C ILE A 207 -10.66 12.88 -5.51
N LEU A 208 -9.67 13.36 -4.77
CA LEU A 208 -8.44 13.95 -5.31
C LEU A 208 -7.48 12.84 -5.72
N ASP A 209 -6.49 13.15 -6.59
CA ASP A 209 -5.53 12.18 -7.13
C ASP A 209 -6.22 10.93 -7.72
N ALA A 210 -7.37 11.10 -8.37
CA ALA A 210 -8.21 10.00 -8.82
C ALA A 210 -7.52 9.08 -9.85
N ASP A 211 -6.43 9.52 -10.47
CA ASP A 211 -5.56 8.71 -11.31
C ASP A 211 -4.82 7.59 -10.55
N LEU A 212 -4.66 7.72 -9.23
CA LEU A 212 -4.06 6.71 -8.33
C LEU A 212 -5.08 5.74 -7.72
N ILE A 213 -6.38 6.03 -7.82
CA ILE A 213 -7.43 5.32 -7.09
C ILE A 213 -7.44 3.80 -7.33
N GLU A 214 -7.12 3.39 -8.56
CA GLU A 214 -7.11 1.97 -8.92
C GLU A 214 -5.89 1.25 -8.34
N GLU A 215 -4.72 1.90 -8.37
CA GLU A 215 -3.48 1.38 -7.78
C GLU A 215 -3.65 1.24 -6.26
N GLU A 216 -4.35 2.18 -5.63
CA GLU A 216 -4.65 2.12 -4.21
C GLU A 216 -5.72 1.09 -3.86
N ASN A 217 -6.77 0.93 -4.68
CA ASN A 217 -7.75 -0.14 -4.49
C ASN A 217 -7.11 -1.53 -4.62
N ILE A 218 -6.17 -1.69 -5.57
CA ILE A 218 -5.35 -2.90 -5.69
C ILE A 218 -4.58 -3.19 -4.40
N ARG A 219 -3.90 -2.18 -3.86
CA ARG A 219 -3.10 -2.31 -2.64
C ARG A 219 -3.98 -2.65 -1.44
N TRP A 220 -5.09 -1.93 -1.30
CA TRP A 220 -6.06 -2.10 -0.23
C TRP A 220 -6.76 -3.47 -0.27
N GLY A 221 -7.12 -3.96 -1.47
CA GLY A 221 -7.77 -5.26 -1.66
C GLY A 221 -6.81 -6.46 -1.68
N GLY A 222 -5.50 -6.22 -1.55
CA GLY A 222 -4.49 -7.27 -1.51
C GLY A 222 -4.46 -8.00 -0.17
N SER A 223 -4.07 -9.28 -0.18
CA SER A 223 -3.89 -10.07 1.04
C SER A 223 -2.71 -11.02 0.91
N GLU A 224 -2.07 -11.31 2.03
CA GLU A 224 -0.93 -12.23 2.09
C GLU A 224 -1.12 -13.29 3.18
N PHE A 225 -0.65 -14.50 2.87
CA PHE A 225 -0.59 -15.66 3.77
C PHE A 225 0.88 -16.06 3.94
N ASP A 226 1.44 -15.65 5.08
CA ASP A 226 2.84 -15.81 5.46
C ASP A 226 2.95 -16.70 6.71
N GLN A 227 3.90 -17.63 6.69
CA GLN A 227 4.18 -18.56 7.78
C GLN A 227 4.46 -17.83 9.09
N LEU A 228 5.27 -16.77 9.06
CA LEU A 228 5.65 -16.03 10.26
C LEU A 228 4.46 -15.33 10.88
N ARG A 229 3.57 -14.76 10.06
CA ARG A 229 2.31 -14.15 10.53
C ARG A 229 1.42 -15.18 11.21
N VAL A 230 1.16 -16.33 10.58
CA VAL A 230 0.31 -17.38 11.16
C VAL A 230 0.89 -17.92 12.46
N LEU A 231 2.20 -18.21 12.50
CA LEU A 231 2.88 -18.67 13.71
C LEU A 231 2.84 -17.62 14.84
N ARG A 232 2.93 -16.33 14.51
CA ARG A 232 2.80 -15.25 15.51
C ARG A 232 1.40 -15.25 16.13
N VAL A 233 0.35 -15.41 15.34
CA VAL A 233 -1.03 -15.49 15.87
C VAL A 233 -1.18 -16.72 16.79
N LEU A 234 -0.68 -17.89 16.37
CA LEU A 234 -0.70 -19.10 17.21
C LEU A 234 0.09 -18.91 18.52
N ASN A 235 1.23 -18.21 18.48
CA ASN A 235 2.03 -17.89 19.66
C ASN A 235 1.33 -16.89 20.59
N THR A 236 0.59 -15.93 20.05
CA THR A 236 -0.25 -15.02 20.85
C THR A 236 -1.37 -15.79 21.57
N ILE A 237 -2.02 -16.76 20.91
CA ILE A 237 -3.03 -17.61 21.53
C ILE A 237 -2.39 -18.44 22.67
N GLY A 238 -1.28 -19.12 22.40
CA GLY A 238 -0.53 -19.80 23.45
C GLY A 238 0.69 -20.56 22.95
N ALA A 239 1.80 -20.52 23.69
CA ALA A 239 3.00 -21.32 23.44
C ALA A 239 3.53 -21.99 24.71
N GLU A 240 4.20 -23.12 24.54
CA GLU A 240 4.93 -23.82 25.59
C GLU A 240 6.42 -23.47 25.49
N LEU A 241 7.01 -23.08 26.61
CA LEU A 241 8.42 -22.72 26.73
C LEU A 241 9.28 -23.97 26.97
N ALA A 242 10.59 -23.85 26.71
CA ALA A 242 11.54 -24.97 26.86
C ALA A 242 11.62 -25.52 28.30
N ASP A 243 11.27 -24.70 29.30
CA ASP A 243 11.22 -25.07 30.71
C ASP A 243 9.87 -25.68 31.15
N GLY A 244 8.96 -25.94 30.20
CA GLY A 244 7.65 -26.53 30.44
C GLY A 244 6.58 -25.54 30.92
N ARG A 245 6.89 -24.24 31.01
CA ARG A 245 5.90 -23.21 31.34
C ARG A 245 5.06 -22.85 30.12
N TYR A 246 3.82 -22.45 30.37
CA TYR A 246 2.89 -21.96 29.35
C TYR A 246 2.84 -20.43 29.32
N GLN A 247 2.77 -19.86 28.12
CA GLN A 247 2.57 -18.43 27.86
C GLN A 247 1.44 -18.19 26.85
N GLY A 248 1.01 -16.93 26.70
CA GLY A 248 -0.04 -16.50 25.77
C GLY A 248 -1.39 -16.27 26.41
N LEU A 249 -2.37 -15.91 25.58
CA LEU A 249 -3.72 -15.54 26.02
C LEU A 249 -4.41 -16.67 26.79
N LEU A 250 -4.24 -17.93 26.38
CA LEU A 250 -4.79 -19.07 27.12
C LEU A 250 -4.13 -19.25 28.50
N ALA A 251 -2.83 -18.97 28.62
CA ALA A 251 -2.15 -18.99 29.91
C ALA A 251 -2.62 -17.85 30.82
N LEU A 252 -2.85 -16.66 30.25
CA LEU A 252 -3.44 -15.51 30.97
C LEU A 252 -4.90 -15.74 31.36
N ALA A 253 -5.66 -16.49 30.56
CA ALA A 253 -7.04 -16.86 30.86
C ALA A 253 -7.12 -17.94 31.96
N ALA A 254 -6.07 -18.74 32.16
CA ALA A 254 -6.09 -19.89 33.06
C ALA A 254 -6.53 -19.56 34.50
N PRO A 255 -6.11 -18.45 35.15
CA PRO A 255 -6.60 -18.05 36.47
C PRO A 255 -8.10 -17.72 36.50
N SER A 256 -8.64 -17.13 35.44
CA SER A 256 -10.07 -16.76 35.33
C SER A 256 -10.94 -17.99 35.02
N LEU A 257 -10.31 -19.00 34.42
CA LEU A 257 -10.88 -20.34 34.25
C LEU A 257 -10.77 -21.18 35.54
N ARG A 258 -9.80 -20.90 36.44
CA ARG A 258 -9.74 -21.44 37.81
C ARG A 258 -10.82 -20.79 38.67
N GLU A 259 -11.83 -21.53 39.06
CA GLU A 259 -12.69 -21.10 40.17
C GLU A 259 -12.02 -21.45 41.50
N ASN A 260 -11.05 -20.61 41.87
CA ASN A 260 -10.58 -20.23 43.20
C ASN A 260 -9.29 -19.41 43.01
N GLY A 261 -9.40 -18.07 43.02
CA GLY A 261 -8.25 -17.24 43.43
C GLY A 261 -7.87 -17.58 44.88
N PRO A 262 -6.70 -17.14 45.38
CA PRO A 262 -6.30 -17.41 46.76
C PRO A 262 -7.24 -16.67 47.74
N GLY A 263 -8.37 -17.28 48.11
CA GLY A 263 -9.20 -16.87 49.26
C GLY A 263 -10.67 -16.51 49.02
N GLY A 264 -11.52 -17.40 48.48
CA GLY A 264 -12.97 -17.13 48.49
C GLY A 264 -13.87 -18.37 48.41
N LEU A 265 -14.70 -18.55 49.44
CA LEU A 265 -15.73 -19.59 49.55
C LEU A 265 -16.82 -19.40 48.47
N SER A 266 -16.95 -20.34 47.52
CA SER A 266 -18.08 -20.39 46.58
C SER A 266 -18.79 -21.75 46.67
N THR A 267 -20.13 -21.75 46.61
CA THR A 267 -21.01 -22.91 46.85
C THR A 267 -21.55 -23.56 45.56
N THR A 268 -20.94 -23.33 44.40
CA THR A 268 -21.26 -24.00 43.12
C THR A 268 -20.27 -25.13 42.79
N PRO A 269 -20.67 -26.18 42.05
CA PRO A 269 -19.80 -27.33 41.75
C PRO A 269 -18.53 -26.89 41.01
N THR A 270 -17.39 -27.35 41.53
CA THR A 270 -16.03 -26.88 41.26
C THR A 270 -15.32 -27.69 40.18
N VAL A 271 -14.50 -27.04 39.33
CA VAL A 271 -13.57 -27.73 38.43
C VAL A 271 -12.28 -28.06 39.19
N PRO A 272 -11.90 -29.34 39.39
CA PRO A 272 -10.68 -29.71 40.08
C PRO A 272 -9.41 -29.28 39.33
N LYS A 273 -8.34 -28.99 40.08
CA LYS A 273 -7.02 -28.59 39.54
C LYS A 273 -6.50 -29.57 38.47
N SER A 274 -6.71 -30.87 38.67
CA SER A 274 -6.33 -31.92 37.73
C SER A 274 -7.04 -31.81 36.38
N GLU A 275 -8.32 -31.43 36.37
CA GLU A 275 -9.10 -31.26 35.15
C GLU A 275 -8.65 -30.01 34.38
N LEU A 276 -8.30 -28.93 35.08
CA LEU A 276 -7.72 -27.76 34.43
C LEU A 276 -6.32 -28.04 33.86
N ASP A 277 -5.47 -28.74 34.61
CA ASP A 277 -4.13 -29.09 34.14
C ASP A 277 -4.21 -30.02 32.90
N GLN A 278 -5.17 -30.95 32.88
CA GLN A 278 -5.50 -31.76 31.68
C GLN A 278 -6.01 -30.91 30.52
N ARG A 279 -6.89 -29.94 30.78
CA ARG A 279 -7.43 -29.02 29.78
C ARG A 279 -6.34 -28.16 29.15
N LEU A 280 -5.43 -27.61 29.96
CA LEU A 280 -4.27 -26.86 29.48
C LEU A 280 -3.37 -27.76 28.62
N LEU A 281 -3.03 -28.95 29.07
CA LEU A 281 -2.24 -29.91 28.27
C LEU A 281 -2.88 -30.15 26.89
N GLN A 282 -4.19 -30.39 26.85
CA GLN A 282 -4.91 -30.59 25.59
C GLN A 282 -4.86 -29.35 24.69
N TRP A 283 -5.02 -28.15 25.25
CA TRP A 283 -4.97 -26.89 24.49
C TRP A 283 -3.61 -26.65 23.84
N PHE A 284 -2.52 -26.81 24.60
CA PHE A 284 -1.17 -26.60 24.09
C PHE A 284 -0.75 -27.71 23.12
N GLN A 285 -1.26 -28.94 23.28
CA GLN A 285 -1.13 -30.00 22.27
C GLN A 285 -1.81 -29.63 20.95
N THR A 286 -3.04 -29.12 20.98
CA THR A 286 -3.76 -28.63 19.78
C THR A 286 -2.97 -27.54 19.07
N LEU A 287 -2.44 -26.56 19.82
CA LEU A 287 -1.63 -25.48 19.27
C LEU A 287 -0.29 -26.00 18.69
N ARG A 288 0.34 -26.99 19.31
CA ARG A 288 1.56 -27.64 18.79
C ARG A 288 1.28 -28.37 17.47
N GLN A 289 0.20 -29.13 17.42
CA GLN A 289 -0.22 -29.84 16.20
C GLN A 289 -0.54 -28.87 15.06
N ALA A 290 -1.20 -27.74 15.35
CA ALA A 290 -1.47 -26.70 14.36
C ALA A 290 -0.17 -26.11 13.79
N ARG A 291 0.82 -25.77 14.64
CA ARG A 291 2.12 -25.26 14.17
C ARG A 291 2.83 -26.25 13.25
N MET A 292 2.85 -27.53 13.62
CA MET A 292 3.47 -28.57 12.79
C MET A 292 2.77 -28.72 11.43
N ALA A 293 1.44 -28.67 11.42
CA ALA A 293 0.66 -28.75 10.18
C ALA A 293 0.88 -27.52 9.27
N VAL A 294 0.94 -26.32 9.85
CA VAL A 294 1.31 -25.09 9.11
C VAL A 294 2.72 -25.21 8.54
N GLY A 295 3.69 -25.68 9.32
CA GLY A 295 5.06 -25.91 8.84
C GLY A 295 5.10 -26.85 7.63
N ARG A 296 4.37 -27.97 7.68
CA ARG A 296 4.26 -28.90 6.54
C ARG A 296 3.63 -28.28 5.30
N LEU A 297 2.62 -27.43 5.46
CA LEU A 297 2.00 -26.72 4.34
C LEU A 297 3.01 -25.82 3.62
N PHE A 298 3.80 -25.04 4.36
CA PHE A 298 4.81 -24.16 3.76
C PHE A 298 5.99 -24.93 3.14
N LEU A 299 6.35 -26.09 3.69
CA LEU A 299 7.28 -27.01 3.04
C LEU A 299 6.71 -27.55 1.71
N ALA A 300 5.43 -27.93 1.69
CA ALA A 300 4.77 -28.38 0.45
C ALA A 300 4.68 -27.24 -0.59
N PHE A 301 4.39 -26.00 -0.17
CA PHE A 301 4.45 -24.84 -1.05
C PHE A 301 5.86 -24.61 -1.62
N SER A 302 6.91 -24.81 -0.81
CA SER A 302 8.30 -24.70 -1.28
C SER A 302 8.59 -25.76 -2.36
N GLY A 303 8.20 -27.01 -2.11
CA GLY A 303 8.31 -28.10 -3.08
C GLY A 303 7.52 -27.84 -4.37
N LEU A 304 6.36 -27.17 -4.28
CA LEU A 304 5.57 -26.77 -5.45
C LEU A 304 6.27 -25.71 -6.30
N VAL A 305 6.86 -24.70 -5.66
CA VAL A 305 7.68 -23.69 -6.35
C VAL A 305 8.87 -24.36 -7.03
N ASP A 306 9.57 -25.25 -6.33
CA ASP A 306 10.73 -25.96 -6.88
C ASP A 306 10.38 -26.86 -8.08
N ASP A 307 9.27 -27.62 -8.01
CA ASP A 307 8.77 -28.46 -9.12
C ASP A 307 8.45 -27.60 -10.35
N SER A 308 7.83 -26.43 -10.16
CA SER A 308 7.50 -25.51 -11.25
C SER A 308 8.74 -25.01 -12.02
N VAL A 309 9.81 -24.65 -11.29
CA VAL A 309 11.08 -24.19 -11.88
C VAL A 309 11.77 -25.33 -12.65
N GLN A 310 11.69 -26.56 -12.13
CA GLN A 310 12.28 -27.73 -12.78
C GLN A 310 11.55 -28.12 -14.08
N GLN A 311 10.22 -28.01 -14.13
CA GLN A 311 9.44 -28.30 -15.33
C GLN A 311 9.64 -27.24 -16.42
N GLY A 312 9.66 -25.95 -16.07
CA GLY A 312 9.97 -24.86 -17.02
C GLY A 312 11.36 -25.00 -17.68
N GLY A 313 12.31 -25.60 -16.96
CA GLY A 313 13.64 -25.96 -17.50
C GLY A 313 13.65 -27.17 -18.44
N ARG A 314 12.71 -28.12 -18.29
CA ARG A 314 12.64 -29.36 -19.10
C ARG A 314 11.93 -29.16 -20.44
N ASP A 315 10.89 -28.34 -20.51
CA ASP A 315 10.16 -28.10 -21.78
C ASP A 315 11.01 -27.36 -22.82
N LYS A 316 11.95 -26.51 -22.39
CA LYS A 316 12.95 -25.90 -23.30
C LYS A 316 13.95 -26.90 -23.89
N GLY A 317 14.10 -28.09 -23.28
CA GLY A 317 14.98 -29.15 -23.77
C GLY A 317 14.33 -30.11 -24.77
N ARG A 318 13.03 -29.95 -25.06
CA ARG A 318 12.25 -30.87 -25.91
C ARG A 318 11.63 -30.24 -27.17
N SER A 319 11.70 -28.92 -27.35
CA SER A 319 11.28 -28.28 -28.60
C SER A 319 12.43 -28.28 -29.62
N ASP A 320 12.49 -29.32 -30.45
CA ASP A 320 13.33 -29.35 -31.64
C ASP A 320 12.60 -28.64 -32.80
N GLY A 321 13.30 -27.72 -33.49
CA GLY A 321 12.91 -27.21 -34.82
C GLY A 321 12.42 -25.75 -34.93
N GLN A 322 13.37 -24.83 -35.17
CA GLN A 322 13.20 -23.50 -35.79
C GLN A 322 12.31 -22.45 -35.07
N GLN A 323 12.90 -21.77 -34.07
CA GLN A 323 12.96 -20.30 -34.01
C GLN A 323 13.96 -19.91 -32.91
N ARG A 324 15.11 -19.33 -33.30
CA ARG A 324 16.13 -18.84 -32.38
C ARG A 324 15.61 -17.60 -31.64
N SER A 325 14.86 -17.80 -30.57
CA SER A 325 14.77 -16.82 -29.49
C SER A 325 15.96 -17.03 -28.55
N HIS A 326 16.68 -15.95 -28.22
CA HIS A 326 17.82 -16.00 -27.32
C HIS A 326 17.47 -16.65 -25.96
N PRO A 327 18.41 -17.40 -25.34
CA PRO A 327 18.17 -18.03 -24.05
C PRO A 327 18.00 -16.95 -22.98
N ARG A 328 16.76 -16.60 -22.65
CA ARG A 328 16.45 -15.88 -21.41
C ARG A 328 16.63 -16.87 -20.27
N GLY A 329 17.53 -16.50 -19.36
CA GLY A 329 18.17 -17.34 -18.36
C GLY A 329 17.25 -18.12 -17.45
N HIS A 330 17.85 -19.08 -16.75
CA HIS A 330 17.29 -19.85 -15.64
C HIS A 330 16.21 -19.06 -14.91
N GLU A 331 14.98 -19.58 -14.92
CA GLU A 331 13.89 -19.05 -14.11
C GLU A 331 14.39 -19.01 -12.67
N ARG A 332 14.51 -17.80 -12.13
CA ARG A 332 15.00 -17.60 -10.77
C ARG A 332 13.92 -18.12 -9.81
N PRO A 333 14.29 -18.75 -8.68
CA PRO A 333 13.34 -19.16 -7.65
C PRO A 333 12.51 -17.97 -7.09
N ASP A 334 12.93 -16.74 -7.35
CA ASP A 334 12.24 -15.50 -6.99
C ASP A 334 11.03 -15.17 -7.90
N GLN A 335 10.81 -15.93 -9.00
CA GLN A 335 9.68 -15.70 -9.90
C GLN A 335 8.36 -16.14 -9.25
N PRO A 336 7.28 -15.37 -9.44
CA PRO A 336 5.99 -15.71 -8.87
C PRO A 336 5.34 -16.89 -9.62
N LEU A 337 4.87 -17.89 -8.87
CA LEU A 337 4.09 -19.02 -9.39
C LEU A 337 2.59 -18.72 -9.25
N ARG A 338 1.91 -18.38 -10.36
CA ARG A 338 0.46 -18.12 -10.37
C ARG A 338 -0.32 -19.42 -10.20
N LEU A 339 -1.25 -19.45 -9.24
CA LEU A 339 -2.13 -20.59 -8.99
C LEU A 339 -3.31 -20.60 -9.96
N THR A 340 -3.20 -21.40 -11.02
CA THR A 340 -4.27 -21.65 -12.00
C THR A 340 -4.57 -23.15 -12.08
N GLY A 341 -5.60 -23.53 -12.85
CA GLY A 341 -5.94 -24.94 -13.06
C GLY A 341 -4.79 -25.82 -13.57
N SER A 342 -3.80 -25.24 -14.29
CA SER A 342 -2.65 -25.98 -14.80
C SER A 342 -1.71 -26.50 -13.72
N ILE A 343 -1.73 -25.91 -12.52
CA ILE A 343 -0.91 -26.38 -11.39
C ILE A 343 -1.26 -27.82 -10.98
N ARG A 344 -2.48 -28.29 -11.25
CA ARG A 344 -2.89 -29.67 -10.96
C ARG A 344 -2.03 -30.73 -11.66
N HIS A 345 -1.27 -30.36 -12.69
CA HIS A 345 -0.33 -31.25 -13.38
C HIS A 345 1.03 -31.38 -12.69
N LEU A 346 1.35 -30.48 -11.75
CA LEU A 346 2.59 -30.56 -10.98
C LEU A 346 2.51 -31.74 -9.99
N SER A 347 3.62 -32.48 -9.89
CA SER A 347 3.68 -33.68 -9.06
C SER A 347 3.56 -33.34 -7.57
N ALA A 348 4.09 -32.18 -7.17
CA ALA A 348 4.01 -31.66 -5.81
C ALA A 348 2.61 -31.18 -5.38
N TRP A 349 1.65 -31.04 -6.31
CA TRP A 349 0.31 -30.51 -5.99
C TRP A 349 -0.46 -31.38 -4.99
N ASN A 350 -0.38 -32.71 -5.14
CA ASN A 350 -1.06 -33.64 -4.24
C ASN A 350 -0.58 -33.50 -2.79
N GLU A 351 0.71 -33.21 -2.58
CA GLU A 351 1.27 -32.98 -1.25
C GLU A 351 0.75 -31.67 -0.65
N VAL A 352 0.63 -30.61 -1.46
CA VAL A 352 0.04 -29.33 -1.06
C VAL A 352 -1.42 -29.50 -0.64
N GLU A 353 -2.22 -30.22 -1.42
CA GLU A 353 -3.64 -30.47 -1.11
C GLU A 353 -3.81 -31.23 0.21
N GLN A 354 -3.02 -32.29 0.42
CA GLN A 354 -3.02 -33.05 1.67
C GLN A 354 -2.55 -32.22 2.87
N ALA A 355 -1.45 -31.47 2.71
CA ALA A 355 -0.94 -30.60 3.76
C ALA A 355 -1.94 -29.49 4.12
N TRP A 356 -2.63 -28.93 3.12
CA TRP A 356 -3.70 -27.95 3.32
C TRP A 356 -4.89 -28.52 4.08
N GLN A 357 -5.38 -29.70 3.72
CA GLN A 357 -6.48 -30.36 4.45
C GLN A 357 -6.12 -30.56 5.93
N GLN A 358 -4.88 -30.99 6.22
CA GLN A 358 -4.42 -31.13 7.60
C GLN A 358 -4.30 -29.78 8.32
N ALA A 359 -3.66 -28.79 7.69
CA ALA A 359 -3.45 -27.46 8.28
C ALA A 359 -4.77 -26.74 8.55
N SER A 360 -5.68 -26.74 7.56
CA SER A 360 -6.99 -26.10 7.68
C SER A 360 -7.83 -26.72 8.80
N GLN A 361 -7.84 -28.05 8.93
CA GLN A 361 -8.55 -28.72 10.02
C GLN A 361 -7.98 -28.35 11.39
N ARG A 362 -6.65 -28.36 11.54
CA ARG A 362 -5.99 -28.03 12.82
C ARG A 362 -6.20 -26.56 13.20
N LEU A 363 -6.13 -25.65 12.25
CA LEU A 363 -6.38 -24.23 12.46
C LEU A 363 -7.84 -23.97 12.84
N ARG A 364 -8.81 -24.66 12.23
CA ARG A 364 -10.23 -24.60 12.66
C ARG A 364 -10.38 -25.03 14.11
N THR A 365 -9.74 -26.12 14.53
CA THR A 365 -9.77 -26.54 15.95
C THR A 365 -9.18 -25.49 16.89
N VAL A 366 -8.13 -24.77 16.48
CA VAL A 366 -7.57 -23.65 17.27
C VAL A 366 -8.54 -22.45 17.32
N ILE A 367 -9.22 -22.14 16.21
CA ILE A 367 -10.25 -21.09 16.15
C ILE A 367 -11.39 -21.43 17.11
N ASP A 368 -11.89 -22.66 17.09
CA ASP A 368 -12.96 -23.13 17.99
C ASP A 368 -12.50 -23.05 19.45
N LEU A 369 -11.28 -23.50 19.73
CA LEU A 369 -10.67 -23.40 21.06
C LEU A 369 -10.62 -21.95 21.57
N ALA A 370 -10.15 -21.00 20.76
CA ALA A 370 -10.06 -19.60 21.14
C ALA A 370 -11.45 -18.99 21.39
N ASN A 371 -12.43 -19.34 20.56
CA ASN A 371 -13.82 -18.91 20.71
C ASN A 371 -14.48 -19.50 21.98
N GLU A 372 -14.23 -20.76 22.31
CA GLU A 372 -14.73 -21.39 23.54
C GLU A 372 -14.11 -20.79 24.80
N ALA A 373 -12.80 -20.48 24.74
CA ALA A 373 -12.10 -19.81 25.83
C ALA A 373 -12.69 -18.41 26.08
N GLU A 374 -12.93 -17.62 25.02
CA GLU A 374 -13.61 -16.32 25.16
C GLU A 374 -14.99 -16.44 25.82
N LYS A 375 -15.87 -17.33 25.31
CA LYS A 375 -17.21 -17.55 25.87
C LYS A 375 -17.15 -17.93 27.35
N SER A 376 -16.19 -18.77 27.73
CA SER A 376 -15.96 -19.19 29.11
C SER A 376 -15.55 -18.02 30.02
N ILE A 377 -14.72 -17.10 29.51
CA ILE A 377 -14.29 -15.91 30.25
C ILE A 377 -15.47 -14.95 30.45
N LEU A 378 -16.24 -14.67 29.39
CA LEU A 378 -17.34 -13.70 29.44
C LEU A 378 -18.57 -14.20 30.22
N SER A 379 -18.88 -15.50 30.16
CA SER A 379 -20.03 -16.07 30.89
C SER A 379 -19.86 -15.99 32.41
N LYS A 380 -18.64 -16.19 32.93
CA LYS A 380 -18.34 -16.06 34.37
C LYS A 380 -18.46 -14.63 34.89
N GLN A 381 -18.19 -13.63 34.05
CA GLN A 381 -18.36 -12.21 34.42
C GLN A 381 -19.83 -11.82 34.60
N ASN A 382 -20.73 -12.32 33.75
CA ASN A 382 -22.16 -12.03 33.87
C ASN A 382 -22.76 -12.52 35.21
N ASN A 383 -22.16 -13.54 35.83
CA ASN A 383 -22.56 -14.04 37.15
C ASN A 383 -22.02 -13.20 38.33
N ARG A 384 -20.97 -12.39 38.13
CA ARG A 384 -20.45 -11.44 39.14
C ARG A 384 -21.09 -10.06 38.93
N ARG A 385 -22.29 -9.82 39.49
CA ARG A 385 -23.08 -8.59 39.23
C ARG A 385 -22.45 -7.27 39.75
N ARG A 386 -22.52 -6.26 38.86
CA ARG A 386 -22.98 -4.85 39.02
C ARG A 386 -22.18 -3.73 39.70
N ALA A 387 -20.97 -3.91 40.25
CA ALA A 387 -20.21 -2.77 40.78
C ALA A 387 -18.91 -2.55 40.00
N ASP A 388 -18.90 -1.51 39.17
CA ASP A 388 -17.72 -0.73 38.76
C ASP A 388 -16.54 -1.46 38.08
N GLN A 389 -16.81 -2.36 37.13
CA GLN A 389 -15.72 -3.05 36.42
C GLN A 389 -15.30 -2.26 35.17
N GLY A 390 -14.05 -1.75 35.21
CA GLY A 390 -13.28 -1.31 34.06
C GLY A 390 -13.20 -2.36 32.96
N SER A 391 -12.44 -2.11 31.89
CA SER A 391 -11.96 -3.22 31.06
C SER A 391 -11.03 -4.08 31.90
N GLY A 392 -11.57 -5.11 32.55
CA GLY A 392 -10.76 -6.04 33.32
C GLY A 392 -9.76 -6.76 32.42
N GLU A 393 -8.71 -7.32 33.02
CA GLU A 393 -7.73 -8.13 32.30
C GLU A 393 -8.42 -9.25 31.50
N ASP A 394 -9.44 -9.86 32.10
CA ASP A 394 -10.27 -10.90 31.50
C ASP A 394 -11.00 -10.44 30.23
N THR A 395 -11.60 -9.24 30.21
CA THR A 395 -12.27 -8.74 29.00
C THR A 395 -11.26 -8.47 27.89
N SER A 396 -10.06 -8.00 28.26
CA SER A 396 -9.00 -7.78 27.29
C SER A 396 -8.46 -9.08 26.69
N VAL A 397 -8.25 -10.11 27.52
CA VAL A 397 -7.86 -11.45 27.04
C VAL A 397 -8.93 -12.05 26.12
N ALA A 398 -10.21 -11.92 26.48
CA ALA A 398 -11.32 -12.38 25.65
C ALA A 398 -11.36 -11.69 24.28
N SER A 399 -11.25 -10.36 24.23
CA SER A 399 -11.20 -9.60 22.96
C SER A 399 -10.01 -10.01 22.08
N GLU A 400 -8.82 -10.18 22.65
CA GLU A 400 -7.64 -10.59 21.89
C GLU A 400 -7.75 -12.04 21.38
N LEU A 401 -8.40 -12.94 22.11
CA LEU A 401 -8.67 -14.31 21.65
C LEU A 401 -9.59 -14.32 20.41
N VAL A 402 -10.65 -13.51 20.42
CA VAL A 402 -11.57 -13.39 19.28
C VAL A 402 -10.88 -12.75 18.09
N ALA A 403 -10.07 -11.70 18.31
CA ALA A 403 -9.25 -11.10 17.25
C ALA A 403 -8.28 -12.12 16.62
N ALA A 404 -7.58 -12.91 17.43
CA ALA A 404 -6.67 -13.95 16.94
C ALA A 404 -7.42 -15.05 16.15
N ALA A 405 -8.58 -15.49 16.64
CA ALA A 405 -9.43 -16.47 15.96
C ALA A 405 -9.93 -15.96 14.60
N TYR A 406 -10.31 -14.69 14.53
CA TYR A 406 -10.74 -14.05 13.30
C TYR A 406 -9.62 -13.89 12.28
N GLN A 407 -8.42 -13.46 12.71
CA GLN A 407 -7.24 -13.41 11.83
C GLN A 407 -6.97 -14.78 11.19
N LEU A 408 -7.01 -15.86 11.97
CA LEU A 408 -6.85 -17.21 11.43
C LEU A 408 -7.97 -17.58 10.45
N THR A 409 -9.20 -17.12 10.69
CA THR A 409 -10.35 -17.38 9.81
C THR A 409 -10.19 -16.68 8.46
N GLU A 410 -9.80 -15.40 8.43
CA GLU A 410 -9.51 -14.67 7.18
C GLU A 410 -8.42 -15.38 6.36
N GLN A 411 -7.35 -15.79 7.04
CA GLN A 411 -6.23 -16.51 6.43
C GLN A 411 -6.68 -17.87 5.87
N LEU A 412 -7.54 -18.61 6.58
CA LEU A 412 -8.09 -19.87 6.10
C LEU A 412 -8.98 -19.69 4.87
N GLN A 413 -9.83 -18.66 4.86
CA GLN A 413 -10.72 -18.37 3.74
C GLN A 413 -9.93 -18.03 2.47
N MET A 414 -8.90 -17.20 2.60
CA MET A 414 -8.02 -16.83 1.49
C MET A 414 -7.36 -18.07 0.88
N VAL A 415 -6.73 -18.92 1.70
CA VAL A 415 -6.06 -20.13 1.18
C VAL A 415 -7.08 -21.11 0.61
N GLN A 416 -8.26 -21.28 1.22
CA GLN A 416 -9.32 -22.13 0.68
C GLN A 416 -9.76 -21.69 -0.73
N GLN A 417 -9.90 -20.38 -0.95
CA GLN A 417 -10.22 -19.85 -2.27
C GLN A 417 -9.07 -20.09 -3.26
N ALA A 418 -7.82 -19.85 -2.84
CA ALA A 418 -6.63 -20.14 -3.66
C ALA A 418 -6.56 -21.62 -4.09
N MET A 419 -6.84 -22.55 -3.16
CA MET A 419 -6.78 -23.99 -3.41
C MET A 419 -7.94 -24.50 -4.29
N SER A 420 -9.03 -23.75 -4.43
CA SER A 420 -10.12 -24.12 -5.33
C SER A 420 -9.69 -24.12 -6.80
N LEU A 421 -8.69 -23.30 -7.16
CA LEU A 421 -8.21 -23.07 -8.53
C LEU A 421 -9.34 -22.74 -9.52
N GLY A 422 -10.48 -22.25 -9.03
CA GLY A 422 -11.63 -21.90 -9.85
C GLY A 422 -11.50 -20.53 -10.51
N GLU A 423 -12.36 -20.24 -11.48
CA GLU A 423 -12.55 -18.88 -11.98
C GLU A 423 -13.01 -17.99 -10.84
N SER A 424 -12.18 -17.02 -10.47
CA SER A 424 -12.45 -16.10 -9.38
C SER A 424 -12.06 -14.69 -9.81
N ASN A 425 -12.65 -13.68 -9.16
CA ASN A 425 -12.26 -12.30 -9.36
C ASN A 425 -10.87 -11.97 -8.79
N PHE A 426 -10.21 -12.94 -8.17
CA PHE A 426 -8.89 -12.82 -7.57
C PHE A 426 -7.86 -13.64 -8.35
N VAL A 427 -6.64 -13.14 -8.38
CA VAL A 427 -5.47 -13.91 -8.76
C VAL A 427 -4.72 -14.32 -7.49
N TYR A 428 -4.24 -15.56 -7.45
CA TYR A 428 -3.43 -16.08 -6.37
C TYR A 428 -2.06 -16.50 -6.89
N TRP A 429 -0.99 -16.24 -6.14
CA TRP A 429 0.35 -16.67 -6.53
C TRP A 429 1.26 -16.88 -5.33
N LEU A 430 2.20 -17.82 -5.47
CA LEU A 430 3.27 -18.06 -4.51
C LEU A 430 4.53 -17.30 -4.95
N ARG A 431 5.28 -16.75 -3.99
CA ARG A 431 6.57 -16.12 -4.26
C ARG A 431 7.52 -16.31 -3.10
N MET A 432 8.77 -16.65 -3.39
CA MET A 432 9.83 -16.67 -2.38
C MET A 432 10.18 -15.23 -1.94
N PRO A 433 10.28 -14.96 -0.63
CA PRO A 433 10.75 -13.66 -0.16
C PRO A 433 12.19 -13.44 -0.65
N PRO A 434 12.55 -12.20 -1.02
CA PRO A 434 13.90 -11.91 -1.51
C PRO A 434 14.93 -12.28 -0.44
N THR A 435 15.93 -13.08 -0.80
CA THR A 435 17.00 -13.47 0.11
C THR A 435 17.73 -12.20 0.59
N PRO A 436 17.83 -11.96 1.90
CA PRO A 436 18.46 -10.73 2.37
C PRO A 436 19.97 -10.76 2.04
N LEU A 437 20.52 -9.62 1.62
CA LEU A 437 21.91 -9.45 1.17
C LEU A 437 22.90 -10.04 2.20
N ALA A 438 23.99 -10.65 1.73
CA ALA A 438 24.99 -11.36 2.54
C ALA A 438 25.51 -10.61 3.79
N ALA A 439 25.49 -9.28 3.81
CA ALA A 439 25.86 -8.46 4.97
C ALA A 439 24.89 -8.64 6.17
N SER A 440 23.61 -8.89 5.91
CA SER A 440 22.61 -9.20 6.96
C SER A 440 22.76 -10.62 7.51
N GLN A 441 23.21 -11.56 6.67
CA GLN A 441 23.48 -12.95 7.08
C GLN A 441 24.65 -13.02 8.07
N GLN A 442 25.67 -12.16 7.94
CA GLN A 442 26.77 -12.06 8.92
C GLN A 442 26.32 -11.52 10.28
N HIS A 443 25.35 -10.59 10.31
CA HIS A 443 24.78 -10.09 11.57
C HIS A 443 23.86 -11.11 12.26
N VAL A 444 23.06 -11.86 11.48
CA VAL A 444 22.20 -12.94 12.01
C VAL A 444 23.05 -14.11 12.50
N ALA A 445 24.11 -14.50 11.77
CA ALA A 445 25.03 -15.55 12.18
C ALA A 445 25.81 -15.21 13.46
N ARG A 446 26.17 -13.94 13.68
CA ARG A 446 26.80 -13.49 14.94
C ARG A 446 25.82 -13.52 16.13
N LYS A 447 24.55 -13.14 15.94
CA LYS A 447 23.53 -13.22 17.02
C LYS A 447 23.06 -14.64 17.35
N ALA A 448 23.17 -15.57 16.42
CA ALA A 448 22.88 -16.99 16.65
C ALA A 448 23.95 -17.69 17.54
N SER A 449 25.09 -17.04 17.78
CA SER A 449 26.18 -17.58 18.61
C SER A 449 26.15 -17.16 20.08
N GLU A 450 25.15 -16.38 20.51
CA GLU A 450 24.97 -16.02 21.93
C GLU A 450 24.27 -17.16 22.71
N PRO A 451 24.82 -17.63 23.85
CA PRO A 451 24.18 -18.67 24.66
C PRO A 451 22.89 -18.12 25.29
N GLY A 452 21.73 -18.63 24.87
CA GLY A 452 20.41 -18.24 25.40
C GLY A 452 19.44 -17.66 24.36
N SER A 453 19.90 -17.34 23.15
CA SER A 453 19.04 -16.92 22.05
C SER A 453 18.43 -18.13 21.36
N SER A 454 17.25 -18.58 21.79
CA SER A 454 16.44 -19.53 21.01
C SER A 454 15.71 -18.81 19.88
N MET A 455 16.44 -18.11 19.00
CA MET A 455 15.85 -17.69 17.73
C MET A 455 15.70 -18.95 16.88
N ILE A 456 14.46 -19.43 16.74
CA ILE A 456 14.11 -20.43 15.75
C ILE A 456 14.52 -19.86 14.39
N SER A 457 15.61 -20.36 13.80
CA SER A 457 15.93 -20.10 12.40
C SER A 457 14.83 -20.75 11.58
N ILE A 458 13.88 -19.95 11.12
CA ILE A 458 12.84 -20.38 10.19
C ILE A 458 13.43 -20.20 8.79
N ASP A 459 13.56 -21.30 8.07
CA ASP A 459 14.00 -21.27 6.67
C ASP A 459 13.06 -20.36 5.86
N PRO A 460 13.59 -19.61 4.87
CA PRO A 460 12.75 -18.77 4.03
C PRO A 460 11.71 -19.63 3.31
N ALA A 461 10.43 -19.34 3.54
CA ALA A 461 9.30 -20.05 2.96
C ALA A 461 8.54 -19.14 1.98
N PRO A 462 7.88 -19.70 0.95
CA PRO A 462 7.11 -18.91 0.00
C PRO A 462 5.88 -18.29 0.66
N ILE A 463 5.56 -17.06 0.26
CA ILE A 463 4.37 -16.34 0.69
C ILE A 463 3.31 -16.50 -0.39
N LEU A 464 2.08 -16.81 0.01
CA LEU A 464 0.93 -16.82 -0.88
C LEU A 464 0.28 -15.43 -0.87
N TYR A 465 0.09 -14.86 -2.04
CA TYR A 465 -0.56 -13.57 -2.24
C TYR A 465 -1.91 -13.74 -2.93
N SER A 466 -2.82 -12.82 -2.66
CA SER A 466 -4.12 -12.68 -3.33
C SER A 466 -4.36 -11.23 -3.70
N GLN A 467 -4.93 -11.00 -4.88
CA GLN A 467 -5.29 -9.66 -5.33
C GLN A 467 -6.46 -9.71 -6.32
N LEU A 468 -7.33 -8.69 -6.29
CA LEU A 468 -8.41 -8.54 -7.27
C LEU A 468 -7.87 -8.31 -8.68
N ILE A 469 -8.43 -9.03 -9.66
CA ILE A 469 -8.19 -8.82 -11.09
C ILE A 469 -8.98 -7.60 -11.57
N HIS A 470 -10.28 -7.55 -11.21
CA HIS A 470 -11.16 -6.44 -11.54
C HIS A 470 -11.41 -5.53 -10.33
N THR A 471 -10.88 -4.33 -10.38
CA THR A 471 -11.14 -3.25 -9.42
C THR A 471 -12.43 -2.49 -9.71
N SER A 472 -12.82 -2.39 -10.99
CA SER A 472 -13.92 -1.56 -11.46
C SER A 472 -15.27 -1.94 -10.84
N SER A 473 -15.59 -3.23 -10.75
CA SER A 473 -16.84 -3.71 -10.14
C SER A 473 -16.93 -3.37 -8.66
N MET A 474 -15.79 -3.42 -7.96
CA MET A 474 -15.70 -3.05 -6.55
C MET A 474 -15.86 -1.54 -6.36
N LEU A 475 -15.14 -0.73 -7.15
CA LEU A 475 -15.28 0.73 -7.11
C LEU A 475 -16.70 1.15 -7.44
N LYS A 476 -17.32 0.52 -8.45
CA LYS A 476 -18.73 0.74 -8.80
C LYS A 476 -19.64 0.47 -7.59
N ARG A 477 -19.45 -0.67 -6.92
CA ARG A 477 -20.25 -1.09 -5.76
C ARG A 477 -20.06 -0.19 -4.54
N LEU A 478 -18.86 0.32 -4.27
CA LEU A 478 -18.59 1.15 -3.09
C LEU A 478 -18.93 2.62 -3.32
N LEU A 479 -18.45 3.19 -4.42
CA LEU A 479 -18.47 4.64 -4.62
C LEU A 479 -19.79 5.15 -5.19
N PHE A 480 -20.54 4.32 -5.92
CA PHE A 480 -21.75 4.73 -6.65
C PHE A 480 -23.03 4.14 -6.07
N LYS A 481 -22.94 3.46 -4.91
CA LYS A 481 -24.10 3.06 -4.13
C LYS A 481 -24.78 4.29 -3.51
N ASP A 482 -26.08 4.20 -3.27
CA ASP A 482 -26.85 5.17 -2.47
C ASP A 482 -26.97 6.60 -3.05
N GLN A 483 -27.03 6.74 -4.39
CA GLN A 483 -27.18 8.03 -5.11
C GLN A 483 -26.08 9.08 -4.83
N ALA A 484 -24.89 8.64 -4.38
CA ALA A 484 -23.77 9.53 -4.16
C ALA A 484 -23.28 10.20 -5.46
N SER A 485 -23.05 11.51 -5.38
CA SER A 485 -22.41 12.31 -6.43
C SER A 485 -20.91 12.40 -6.16
N ASN A 486 -20.13 11.87 -7.10
CA ASN A 486 -18.68 11.79 -7.03
C ASN A 486 -18.03 12.71 -8.07
N ILE A 487 -17.07 13.52 -7.64
CA ILE A 487 -16.12 14.22 -8.50
C ILE A 487 -14.77 13.54 -8.34
N PHE A 488 -14.25 12.98 -9.42
CA PHE A 488 -12.91 12.40 -9.48
C PHE A 488 -11.99 13.45 -10.08
N ALA A 489 -11.16 14.07 -9.25
CA ALA A 489 -10.19 15.07 -9.64
C ALA A 489 -8.79 14.43 -9.75
N GLY A 490 -8.11 14.62 -10.87
CA GLY A 490 -6.76 14.11 -11.09
C GLY A 490 -6.00 14.99 -12.07
N THR A 491 -4.67 14.83 -12.15
CA THR A 491 -3.85 15.59 -13.11
C THR A 491 -3.77 14.90 -14.47
N SER A 492 -3.94 13.57 -14.47
CA SER A 492 -3.74 12.72 -15.65
C SER A 492 -4.82 11.64 -15.70
N LEU A 493 -5.99 11.98 -16.24
CA LEU A 493 -7.13 11.06 -16.40
C LEU A 493 -7.38 10.69 -17.87
N SER A 494 -6.97 11.55 -18.80
CA SER A 494 -7.18 11.36 -20.24
C SER A 494 -5.95 10.80 -20.94
N VAL A 495 -6.21 9.96 -21.95
CA VAL A 495 -5.21 9.49 -22.91
C VAL A 495 -5.72 9.91 -24.29
N ASP A 496 -4.91 10.67 -25.02
CA ASP A 496 -5.22 11.22 -26.35
C ASP A 496 -6.56 11.98 -26.35
N GLY A 497 -6.76 12.83 -25.33
CA GLY A 497 -8.00 13.59 -25.10
C GLY A 497 -9.22 12.76 -24.67
N SER A 498 -9.11 11.43 -24.60
CA SER A 498 -10.20 10.52 -24.25
C SER A 498 -10.12 10.06 -22.79
N PHE A 499 -11.24 10.13 -22.09
CA PHE A 499 -11.41 9.61 -20.73
C PHE A 499 -11.88 8.14 -20.71
N ALA A 500 -11.94 7.47 -21.87
CA ALA A 500 -12.43 6.10 -21.97
C ALA A 500 -11.67 5.13 -21.06
N PHE A 501 -10.33 5.26 -21.02
CA PHE A 501 -9.48 4.40 -20.19
C PHE A 501 -9.76 4.60 -18.68
N ALA A 502 -9.88 5.85 -18.21
CA ALA A 502 -10.24 6.13 -16.82
C ALA A 502 -11.66 5.65 -16.48
N ARG A 503 -12.64 5.86 -17.37
CA ARG A 503 -14.01 5.37 -17.20
C ARG A 503 -14.05 3.85 -17.04
N GLN A 504 -13.27 3.12 -17.84
CA GLN A 504 -13.17 1.67 -17.75
C GLN A 504 -12.63 1.21 -16.38
N ARG A 505 -11.54 1.83 -15.91
CA ARG A 505 -10.95 1.49 -14.60
C ARG A 505 -11.91 1.76 -13.43
N LEU A 506 -12.79 2.76 -13.57
CA LEU A 506 -13.80 3.11 -12.58
C LEU A 506 -15.13 2.32 -12.71
N GLY A 507 -15.32 1.54 -13.78
CA GLY A 507 -16.58 0.81 -14.05
C GLY A 507 -17.71 1.70 -14.59
N LEU A 508 -17.36 2.76 -15.33
CA LEU A 508 -18.24 3.80 -15.86
C LEU A 508 -18.34 3.79 -17.39
N GLU A 509 -18.07 2.65 -18.03
CA GLU A 509 -18.08 2.50 -19.49
C GLU A 509 -19.45 2.78 -20.10
N GLN A 510 -20.52 2.36 -19.41
CA GLN A 510 -21.91 2.48 -19.87
C GLN A 510 -22.61 3.73 -19.35
N GLU A 511 -21.99 4.48 -18.44
CA GLU A 511 -22.60 5.63 -17.78
C GLU A 511 -22.31 6.92 -18.56
N SER A 512 -23.26 7.85 -18.62
CA SER A 512 -22.99 9.21 -19.08
C SER A 512 -22.29 9.98 -17.96
N VAL A 513 -21.01 10.30 -18.14
CA VAL A 513 -20.19 10.97 -17.13
C VAL A 513 -19.81 12.35 -17.64
N ALA A 514 -20.16 13.39 -16.87
CA ALA A 514 -19.66 14.74 -17.13
C ALA A 514 -18.13 14.75 -17.00
N VAL A 515 -17.47 15.30 -18.01
CA VAL A 515 -16.01 15.44 -18.08
C VAL A 515 -15.69 16.92 -18.18
N CYS A 516 -14.72 17.37 -17.40
CA CYS A 516 -14.16 18.71 -17.47
C CYS A 516 -12.63 18.59 -17.45
N SER A 517 -11.94 19.34 -18.30
CA SER A 517 -10.48 19.44 -18.29
C SER A 517 -10.09 20.91 -18.27
N ALA A 518 -9.32 21.32 -17.27
CA ALA A 518 -8.70 22.63 -17.21
C ALA A 518 -7.19 22.44 -17.26
N THR A 519 -6.63 22.69 -18.44
CA THR A 519 -5.21 22.47 -18.73
C THR A 519 -4.54 23.81 -19.02
N ALA A 520 -3.45 24.11 -18.31
CA ALA A 520 -2.59 25.25 -18.65
C ALA A 520 -1.66 24.88 -19.81
N GLU A 521 -1.34 25.87 -20.64
CA GLU A 521 -0.32 25.73 -21.69
C GLU A 521 1.06 26.02 -21.10
N HIS A 522 2.02 25.13 -21.33
CA HIS A 522 3.38 25.20 -20.77
C HIS A 522 4.44 25.32 -21.87
N GLN A 523 4.04 25.78 -23.06
CA GLN A 523 4.92 25.88 -24.24
C GLN A 523 6.13 26.78 -23.99
N GLU A 524 5.95 27.89 -23.26
CA GLU A 524 7.03 28.84 -22.95
C GLU A 524 7.92 28.41 -21.77
N GLN A 525 7.47 27.42 -20.98
CA GLN A 525 8.11 26.97 -19.74
C GLN A 525 8.90 25.67 -19.94
N THR A 526 8.32 24.68 -20.64
CA THR A 526 8.90 23.34 -20.74
C THR A 526 9.21 22.97 -22.18
N LEU A 527 10.45 22.50 -22.41
CA LEU A 527 10.88 21.88 -23.66
C LEU A 527 10.92 20.35 -23.51
N ILE A 528 10.21 19.62 -24.37
CA ILE A 528 10.32 18.17 -24.51
C ILE A 528 11.31 17.87 -25.64
N TYR A 529 12.44 17.24 -25.31
CA TYR A 529 13.44 16.82 -26.28
C TYR A 529 13.34 15.31 -26.57
N LEU A 530 13.28 14.95 -27.86
CA LEU A 530 13.14 13.59 -28.36
C LEU A 530 14.37 13.20 -29.19
N PRO A 531 15.32 12.42 -28.63
CA PRO A 531 16.49 11.95 -29.39
C PRO A 531 16.09 10.98 -30.51
N ASN A 532 16.57 11.18 -31.73
CA ASN A 532 16.18 10.39 -32.91
C ASN A 532 17.26 9.40 -33.41
N ASP A 533 18.50 9.55 -32.95
CA ASP A 533 19.67 8.77 -33.34
C ASP A 533 20.08 7.71 -32.30
N VAL A 534 19.28 7.54 -31.24
CA VAL A 534 19.56 6.58 -30.16
C VAL A 534 19.04 5.18 -30.48
N PRO A 535 19.67 4.11 -29.96
CA PRO A 535 19.12 2.76 -30.05
C PRO A 535 17.76 2.65 -29.32
N GLU A 536 16.89 1.73 -29.74
CA GLU A 536 15.70 1.41 -28.93
C GLU A 536 16.11 0.75 -27.60
N PRO A 537 15.32 0.83 -26.51
CA PRO A 537 15.72 0.36 -25.17
C PRO A 537 16.15 -1.11 -25.06
N ASN A 538 15.75 -1.97 -26.01
CA ASN A 538 16.12 -3.39 -26.05
C ASN A 538 17.29 -3.69 -27.00
N ALA A 539 17.81 -2.68 -27.70
CA ALA A 539 18.92 -2.82 -28.63
C ALA A 539 20.27 -2.89 -27.89
N PRO A 540 21.28 -3.57 -28.46
CA PRO A 540 22.63 -3.54 -27.90
C PRO A 540 23.15 -2.09 -27.81
N GLN A 541 24.04 -1.84 -26.85
CA GLN A 541 24.67 -0.53 -26.60
C GLN A 541 23.74 0.58 -26.08
N TYR A 542 22.42 0.38 -26.00
CA TYR A 542 21.49 1.38 -25.45
C TYR A 542 21.95 1.97 -24.12
N GLN A 543 22.36 1.11 -23.17
CA GLN A 543 22.84 1.53 -21.85
C GLN A 543 24.04 2.49 -21.93
N ARG A 544 24.99 2.22 -22.84
CA ARG A 544 26.17 3.06 -23.02
C ARG A 544 25.80 4.44 -23.59
N HIS A 545 24.94 4.47 -24.62
CA HIS A 545 24.44 5.73 -25.18
C HIS A 545 23.66 6.55 -24.16
N LEU A 546 22.87 5.89 -23.30
CA LEU A 546 22.17 6.54 -22.20
C LEU A 546 23.14 7.15 -21.19
N ASP A 547 24.16 6.40 -20.76
CA ASP A 547 25.14 6.87 -19.79
C ASP A 547 25.94 8.05 -20.34
N ASP A 548 26.38 7.98 -21.61
CA ASP A 548 27.12 9.04 -22.29
C ASP A 548 26.26 10.32 -22.44
N ALA A 549 25.00 10.17 -22.88
CA ALA A 549 24.07 11.29 -23.00
C ALA A 549 23.79 11.96 -21.65
N LEU A 550 23.59 11.17 -20.60
CA LEU A 550 23.31 11.69 -19.26
C LEU A 550 24.53 12.41 -18.67
N VAL A 551 25.75 11.91 -18.89
CA VAL A 551 26.98 12.59 -18.47
C VAL A 551 27.14 13.94 -19.17
N ASN A 552 26.96 13.97 -20.50
CA ASN A 552 27.08 15.20 -21.28
C ASN A 552 26.04 16.23 -20.84
N LEU A 553 24.80 15.80 -20.66
CA LEU A 553 23.71 16.66 -20.24
C LEU A 553 23.91 17.19 -18.82
N ALA A 554 24.20 16.31 -17.85
CA ALA A 554 24.42 16.71 -16.47
C ALA A 554 25.62 17.66 -16.32
N THR A 555 26.63 17.52 -17.18
CA THR A 555 27.79 18.43 -17.19
C THR A 555 27.43 19.80 -17.73
N ALA A 556 26.66 19.85 -18.83
CA ALA A 556 26.21 21.11 -19.41
C ALA A 556 25.30 21.89 -18.45
N LEU A 557 24.42 21.19 -17.73
CA LEU A 557 23.47 21.79 -16.79
C LEU A 557 24.05 21.99 -15.38
N ASP A 558 25.35 21.74 -15.18
CA ASP A 558 26.03 21.87 -13.88
C ASP A 558 25.35 21.06 -12.74
N GLY A 559 24.77 19.91 -13.08
CA GLY A 559 23.85 19.16 -12.23
C GLY A 559 22.39 19.50 -12.52
N GLN A 560 21.54 19.50 -11.51
CA GLN A 560 20.10 19.79 -11.61
C GLN A 560 19.29 18.84 -12.52
N VAL A 561 19.77 17.60 -12.68
CA VAL A 561 19.09 16.56 -13.46
C VAL A 561 18.46 15.53 -12.52
N VAL A 562 17.20 15.20 -12.78
CA VAL A 562 16.52 14.05 -12.18
C VAL A 562 16.30 13.02 -13.28
N ALA A 563 16.93 11.86 -13.16
CA ALA A 563 16.80 10.76 -14.11
C ALA A 563 15.90 9.64 -13.56
N LEU A 564 14.84 9.33 -14.29
CA LEU A 564 13.86 8.30 -13.93
C LEU A 564 14.07 7.03 -14.74
N PHE A 565 14.27 5.93 -14.00
CA PHE A 565 14.47 4.59 -14.54
C PHE A 565 13.27 3.69 -14.24
N THR A 566 13.10 2.65 -15.05
CA THR A 566 12.05 1.63 -14.90
C THR A 566 12.57 0.33 -14.27
N SER A 567 13.89 0.24 -14.01
CA SER A 567 14.47 -0.90 -13.32
C SER A 567 15.65 -0.48 -12.43
N HIS A 568 15.76 -1.11 -11.27
CA HIS A 568 16.90 -0.93 -10.35
C HIS A 568 18.23 -1.39 -10.98
N ALA A 569 18.19 -2.39 -11.87
CA ALA A 569 19.39 -2.87 -12.56
C ALA A 569 19.97 -1.81 -13.49
N ALA A 570 19.13 -1.16 -14.33
CA ALA A 570 19.57 -0.06 -15.19
C ALA A 570 20.07 1.12 -14.36
N LEU A 571 19.33 1.52 -13.31
CA LEU A 571 19.73 2.59 -12.40
C LEU A 571 21.12 2.31 -11.79
N ARG A 572 21.34 1.11 -11.25
CA ARG A 572 22.63 0.74 -10.62
C ARG A 572 23.78 0.70 -11.64
N SER A 573 23.51 0.24 -12.86
CA SER A 573 24.49 0.26 -13.96
C SER A 573 24.90 1.69 -14.28
N THR A 574 23.94 2.57 -14.56
CA THR A 574 24.18 3.99 -14.84
C THR A 574 24.88 4.68 -13.67
N TYR A 575 24.41 4.48 -12.44
CA TYR A 575 25.01 5.06 -11.24
C TYR A 575 26.51 4.75 -11.14
N THR A 576 26.89 3.49 -11.35
CA THR A 576 28.29 3.05 -11.27
C THR A 576 29.13 3.64 -12.40
N ALA A 577 28.56 3.81 -13.59
CA ALA A 577 29.24 4.35 -14.77
C ALA A 577 29.47 5.87 -14.67
N ILE A 578 28.46 6.64 -14.26
CA ILE A 578 28.49 8.11 -14.33
C ILE A 578 29.08 8.75 -13.08
N LYS A 579 28.93 8.13 -11.89
CA LYS A 579 29.32 8.73 -10.61
C LYS A 579 30.78 9.18 -10.57
N PRO A 580 31.78 8.37 -10.94
CA PRO A 580 33.18 8.79 -10.91
C PRO A 580 33.46 9.99 -11.84
N ILE A 581 32.77 10.06 -12.98
CA ILE A 581 32.98 11.09 -14.01
C ILE A 581 32.39 12.43 -13.55
N LEU A 582 31.18 12.41 -13.00
CA LEU A 582 30.48 13.62 -12.55
C LEU A 582 31.02 14.14 -11.22
N GLU A 583 31.40 13.26 -10.28
CA GLU A 583 32.01 13.70 -9.01
C GLU A 583 33.38 14.35 -9.22
N ALA A 584 34.16 13.90 -10.22
CA ALA A 584 35.39 14.58 -10.63
C ALA A 584 35.16 16.02 -11.13
N ARG A 585 33.92 16.36 -11.51
CA ARG A 585 33.47 17.70 -11.93
C ARG A 585 32.68 18.43 -10.84
N ASN A 586 32.79 17.97 -9.58
CA ASN A 586 32.06 18.49 -8.42
C ASN A 586 30.52 18.46 -8.62
N ILE A 587 29.99 17.42 -9.25
CA ILE A 587 28.55 17.16 -9.36
C ILE A 587 28.24 15.89 -8.56
N LEU A 588 27.41 16.03 -7.52
CA LEU A 588 27.03 14.92 -6.65
C LEU A 588 26.04 14.01 -7.37
N VAL A 589 26.30 12.71 -7.41
CA VAL A 589 25.39 11.72 -7.98
C VAL A 589 24.76 10.88 -6.88
N LEU A 590 23.43 10.92 -6.80
CA LEU A 590 22.63 10.21 -5.80
C LEU A 590 21.78 9.13 -6.47
N GLY A 591 21.92 7.88 -6.02
CA GLY A 591 21.16 6.74 -6.52
C GLY A 591 20.26 6.12 -5.47
N GLN A 592 18.98 5.91 -5.81
CA GLN A 592 18.06 5.16 -4.95
C GLN A 592 18.59 3.75 -4.63
N GLY A 593 18.56 3.40 -3.36
CA GLY A 593 19.02 2.09 -2.86
C GLY A 593 20.53 2.02 -2.63
N ALA A 594 21.31 2.99 -3.13
CA ALA A 594 22.73 3.15 -2.81
C ALA A 594 22.95 4.23 -1.75
N ASP A 595 22.38 5.43 -1.94
CA ASP A 595 22.67 6.61 -1.11
C ASP A 595 21.56 6.96 -0.11
N GLY A 596 20.44 6.25 -0.13
CA GLY A 596 19.35 6.46 0.83
C GLY A 596 17.96 6.13 0.30
N SER A 597 16.97 6.45 1.13
CA SER A 597 15.54 6.36 0.76
C SER A 597 15.12 7.54 -0.13
N PRO A 598 14.05 7.42 -0.94
CA PRO A 598 13.59 8.48 -1.83
C PRO A 598 13.45 9.86 -1.17
N ARG A 599 12.87 9.89 0.04
CA ARG A 599 12.69 11.10 0.84
C ARG A 599 14.00 11.79 1.19
N GLN A 600 15.01 11.01 1.59
CA GLN A 600 16.34 11.56 1.90
C GLN A 600 17.00 12.14 0.65
N LEU A 601 16.89 11.45 -0.49
CA LEU A 601 17.49 11.92 -1.73
C LEU A 601 16.84 13.23 -2.22
N TRP A 602 15.51 13.35 -2.11
CA TRP A 602 14.81 14.60 -2.42
C TRP A 602 15.24 15.74 -1.50
N GLN A 603 15.39 15.48 -0.21
CA GLN A 603 15.86 16.50 0.74
C GLN A 603 17.25 17.01 0.36
N VAL A 604 18.17 16.13 -0.04
CA VAL A 604 19.51 16.53 -0.49
C VAL A 604 19.42 17.35 -1.79
N PHE A 605 18.63 16.89 -2.77
CA PHE A 605 18.44 17.60 -4.04
C PHE A 605 17.86 19.01 -3.86
N GLN A 606 16.95 19.21 -2.90
CA GLN A 606 16.42 20.54 -2.58
C GLN A 606 17.44 21.44 -1.88
N SER A 607 18.35 20.85 -1.09
CA SER A 607 19.37 21.60 -0.33
C SER A 607 20.63 21.96 -1.12
N GLN A 608 20.89 21.30 -2.24
CA GLN A 608 22.11 21.44 -3.02
C GLN A 608 21.79 21.72 -4.50
N GLU A 609 22.64 22.46 -5.20
CA GLU A 609 22.39 22.84 -6.61
C GLU A 609 23.00 21.85 -7.59
N ARG A 610 24.26 21.43 -7.38
CA ARG A 610 25.01 20.57 -8.30
C ARG A 610 24.77 19.08 -8.06
N VAL A 611 23.51 18.64 -8.19
CA VAL A 611 23.10 17.26 -7.90
C VAL A 611 22.45 16.61 -9.12
N VAL A 612 22.84 15.36 -9.39
CA VAL A 612 22.12 14.44 -10.28
C VAL A 612 21.47 13.37 -9.43
N LEU A 613 20.16 13.24 -9.54
CA LEU A 613 19.37 12.27 -8.79
C LEU A 613 18.89 11.16 -9.74
N LEU A 614 19.18 9.90 -9.39
CA LEU A 614 18.74 8.71 -10.12
C LEU A 614 17.68 7.97 -9.30
N GLY A 615 16.47 7.87 -9.84
CA GLY A 615 15.31 7.29 -9.16
C GLY A 615 14.61 6.21 -9.97
N THR A 616 13.95 5.26 -9.30
CA THR A 616 13.08 4.25 -9.92
C THR A 616 11.88 3.92 -9.03
N GLY A 617 10.95 3.10 -9.52
CA GLY A 617 9.78 2.65 -8.76
C GLY A 617 9.01 3.80 -8.11
N SER A 618 9.05 3.87 -6.78
CA SER A 618 8.36 4.90 -5.99
C SER A 618 8.78 6.34 -6.31
N PHE A 619 9.93 6.59 -6.96
CA PHE A 619 10.28 7.95 -7.39
C PHE A 619 9.31 8.52 -8.44
N TRP A 620 8.67 7.66 -9.24
CA TRP A 620 7.64 8.10 -10.18
C TRP A 620 6.37 8.56 -9.47
N ASP A 621 6.02 7.88 -8.36
CA ASP A 621 4.69 7.97 -7.76
C ASP A 621 4.66 8.70 -6.42
N ASN A 622 5.80 8.84 -5.74
CA ASN A 622 5.96 9.40 -4.39
C ASN A 622 7.17 10.34 -4.31
N ALA A 623 6.99 11.58 -4.75
CA ALA A 623 7.90 12.66 -4.39
C ALA A 623 7.16 13.54 -3.39
N ASP A 624 7.79 13.80 -2.25
CA ASP A 624 7.35 14.88 -1.36
C ASP A 624 7.28 16.20 -2.14
N GLU A 625 6.59 17.20 -1.60
CA GLU A 625 6.42 18.50 -2.26
C GLU A 625 7.76 19.07 -2.75
N ILE A 626 7.84 19.25 -4.07
CA ILE A 626 9.05 19.66 -4.76
C ILE A 626 9.02 21.17 -4.83
N VAL A 627 9.81 21.81 -3.97
CA VAL A 627 9.88 23.27 -3.90
C VAL A 627 10.65 23.83 -5.09
N ARG A 628 11.75 23.18 -5.50
CA ARG A 628 12.55 23.52 -6.68
C ARG A 628 12.44 22.44 -7.75
N SER A 629 11.94 22.82 -8.94
CA SER A 629 11.90 21.93 -10.10
C SER A 629 13.33 21.60 -10.57
N PRO A 630 13.58 20.41 -11.13
CA PRO A 630 14.84 20.15 -11.81
C PRO A 630 14.94 20.97 -13.11
N ALA A 631 16.15 21.37 -13.49
CA ALA A 631 16.39 21.98 -14.80
C ALA A 631 16.09 20.96 -15.92
N CYS A 632 16.38 19.68 -15.66
CA CYS A 632 16.00 18.60 -16.55
C CYS A 632 15.41 17.38 -15.83
N LEU A 633 14.24 16.93 -16.31
CA LEU A 633 13.73 15.58 -16.06
C LEU A 633 14.14 14.65 -17.20
N PHE A 634 15.02 13.70 -16.92
CA PHE A 634 15.48 12.71 -17.88
C PHE A 634 14.73 11.39 -17.70
N ILE A 635 13.81 11.07 -18.62
CA ILE A 635 13.10 9.79 -18.61
C ILE A 635 13.89 8.81 -19.49
N ALA A 636 14.57 7.87 -18.84
CA ALA A 636 15.39 6.88 -19.51
C ALA A 636 14.58 6.10 -20.56
N ARG A 637 13.45 5.52 -20.17
CA ARG A 637 12.58 4.75 -21.07
C ARG A 637 11.13 4.86 -20.64
N LEU A 638 10.21 4.63 -21.59
CA LEU A 638 8.78 4.55 -21.27
C LEU A 638 8.53 3.49 -20.18
N PRO A 639 7.78 3.84 -19.11
CA PRO A 639 7.49 2.96 -17.99
C PRO A 639 6.37 1.97 -18.33
N MET A 640 6.57 1.20 -19.41
CA MET A 640 5.69 0.09 -19.79
C MET A 640 5.66 -0.93 -18.66
N PRO A 641 4.47 -1.26 -18.14
CA PRO A 641 4.38 -2.20 -17.03
C PRO A 641 4.72 -3.62 -17.52
N VAL A 642 5.33 -4.43 -16.65
CA VAL A 642 5.82 -5.76 -17.04
C VAL A 642 4.73 -6.79 -16.81
N LEU A 643 4.30 -7.46 -17.88
CA LEU A 643 3.22 -8.47 -17.86
C LEU A 643 3.65 -9.84 -17.30
N ASN A 644 4.67 -9.87 -16.43
CA ASN A 644 5.06 -11.06 -15.67
C ASN A 644 4.58 -11.00 -14.21
N ASP A 645 4.10 -9.84 -13.76
CA ASP A 645 3.44 -9.68 -12.49
C ASP A 645 2.04 -10.35 -12.54
N PRO A 646 1.72 -11.33 -11.68
CA PRO A 646 0.51 -12.13 -11.84
C PRO A 646 -0.81 -11.33 -11.86
N PRO A 647 -1.02 -10.31 -11.00
CA PRO A 647 -2.19 -9.44 -11.09
C PRO A 647 -2.31 -8.72 -12.42
N LEU A 648 -1.23 -8.12 -12.91
CA LEU A 648 -1.26 -7.41 -14.18
C LEU A 648 -1.40 -8.36 -15.36
N ALA A 649 -0.76 -9.53 -15.33
CA ALA A 649 -0.89 -10.56 -16.36
C ALA A 649 -2.34 -11.05 -16.46
N ALA A 650 -2.98 -11.34 -15.31
CA ALA A 650 -4.38 -11.74 -15.25
C ALA A 650 -5.33 -10.66 -15.81
N ARG A 651 -5.00 -9.37 -15.60
CA ARG A 651 -5.74 -8.26 -16.23
C ARG A 651 -5.49 -8.18 -17.73
N ALA A 652 -4.24 -8.32 -18.17
CA ALA A 652 -3.87 -8.24 -19.57
C ALA A 652 -4.55 -9.35 -20.40
N GLU A 653 -4.75 -10.54 -19.84
CA GLU A 653 -5.49 -11.66 -20.48
C GLU A 653 -6.91 -11.28 -20.92
N GLN A 654 -7.49 -10.21 -20.38
CA GLN A 654 -8.86 -9.76 -20.67
C GLN A 654 -8.96 -8.84 -21.88
N TYR A 655 -7.81 -8.36 -22.37
CA TYR A 655 -7.73 -7.45 -23.50
C TYR A 655 -7.25 -8.22 -24.74
N SER A 656 -7.93 -8.02 -25.87
CA SER A 656 -7.49 -8.58 -27.15
C SER A 656 -6.19 -7.95 -27.62
N ASP A 657 -6.03 -6.65 -27.38
CA ASP A 657 -4.80 -5.90 -27.63
C ASP A 657 -4.26 -5.31 -26.33
N GLN A 658 -3.42 -6.11 -25.65
CA GLN A 658 -2.77 -5.75 -24.39
C GLN A 658 -1.88 -4.51 -24.51
N LEU A 659 -1.32 -4.28 -25.70
CA LEU A 659 -0.40 -3.17 -25.92
C LEU A 659 -1.18 -1.86 -25.89
N HIS A 660 -2.14 -1.69 -26.82
CA HIS A 660 -2.82 -0.42 -27.01
C HIS A 660 -3.95 -0.17 -26.00
N GLN A 661 -4.60 -1.22 -25.47
CA GLN A 661 -5.74 -1.04 -24.56
C GLN A 661 -5.34 -0.97 -23.07
N LEU A 662 -4.13 -1.42 -22.71
CA LEU A 662 -3.70 -1.48 -21.32
C LEU A 662 -2.31 -0.86 -21.10
N THR A 663 -1.26 -1.44 -21.68
CA THR A 663 0.12 -1.08 -21.29
C THR A 663 0.55 0.30 -21.77
N VAL A 664 0.18 0.71 -22.99
CA VAL A 664 0.46 2.06 -23.51
C VAL A 664 -0.29 3.12 -22.69
N PRO A 665 -1.63 3.05 -22.50
CA PRO A 665 -2.36 3.98 -21.64
C PRO A 665 -1.76 4.12 -20.23
N MET A 666 -1.42 2.99 -19.57
CA MET A 666 -0.78 3.03 -18.24
C MET A 666 0.56 3.75 -18.25
N ALA A 667 1.42 3.47 -19.24
CA ALA A 667 2.73 4.10 -19.36
C ALA A 667 2.59 5.60 -19.64
N THR A 668 1.68 5.98 -20.55
CA THR A 668 1.39 7.38 -20.90
C THR A 668 0.93 8.17 -19.69
N LEU A 669 -0.07 7.68 -18.94
CA LEU A 669 -0.54 8.33 -17.71
C LEU A 669 0.57 8.43 -16.66
N ARG A 670 1.45 7.43 -16.54
CA ARG A 670 2.57 7.48 -15.60
C ARG A 670 3.63 8.53 -15.99
N VAL A 671 3.90 8.71 -17.29
CA VAL A 671 4.79 9.77 -17.79
C VAL A 671 4.19 11.15 -17.56
N ARG A 672 2.91 11.34 -17.93
CA ARG A 672 2.20 12.60 -17.72
C ARG A 672 2.21 12.99 -16.24
N ARG A 673 1.84 12.07 -15.33
CA ARG A 673 1.89 12.29 -13.87
C ARG A 673 3.28 12.71 -13.37
N ALA A 674 4.35 12.15 -13.94
CA ALA A 674 5.70 12.55 -13.58
C ALA A 674 5.99 13.99 -14.03
N ILE A 675 5.69 14.34 -15.29
CA ILE A 675 5.88 15.70 -15.80
C ILE A 675 5.09 16.71 -14.98
N ASP A 676 3.80 16.44 -14.77
CA ASP A 676 2.87 17.32 -14.04
C ASP A 676 3.33 17.59 -12.60
N ARG A 677 4.06 16.63 -12.03
CA ARG A 677 4.58 16.72 -10.67
C ARG A 677 5.92 17.44 -10.59
N PHE A 678 6.81 17.22 -11.55
CA PHE A 678 8.21 17.66 -11.46
C PHE A 678 8.45 19.04 -12.08
N MET A 679 7.67 19.43 -13.10
CA MET A 679 8.08 20.55 -13.98
C MET A 679 7.40 21.88 -13.66
N TRP A 680 6.45 21.94 -12.72
CA TRP A 680 5.59 23.12 -12.52
C TRP A 680 5.75 23.80 -11.16
N GLY A 681 6.84 23.51 -10.44
CA GLY A 681 7.07 24.05 -9.09
C GLY A 681 7.61 25.49 -9.07
N ASP A 682 8.29 25.91 -10.13
CA ASP A 682 8.83 27.26 -10.30
C ASP A 682 8.51 27.80 -11.70
N ASN A 683 8.28 29.11 -11.84
CA ASN A 683 8.05 29.77 -13.14
C ASN A 683 9.32 29.81 -14.04
N LYS A 684 10.31 28.95 -13.76
CA LYS A 684 11.55 28.86 -14.51
C LYS A 684 11.37 27.94 -15.71
N ARG A 685 12.11 28.24 -16.78
CA ARG A 685 12.23 27.32 -17.90
C ARG A 685 12.90 26.04 -17.45
N ASN A 686 12.42 24.93 -17.99
CA ASN A 686 12.91 23.60 -17.69
C ASN A 686 12.73 22.69 -18.91
N ALA A 687 13.31 21.49 -18.87
CA ALA A 687 13.27 20.56 -19.98
C ALA A 687 13.01 19.12 -19.55
N VAL A 688 12.37 18.35 -20.43
CA VAL A 688 12.11 16.93 -20.29
C VAL A 688 12.77 16.21 -21.44
N VAL A 689 13.59 15.21 -21.15
CA VAL A 689 14.17 14.33 -22.18
C VAL A 689 13.46 12.99 -22.14
N LEU A 690 12.87 12.56 -23.24
CA LEU A 690 12.34 11.20 -23.39
C LEU A 690 13.35 10.37 -24.19
N PHE A 691 14.24 9.65 -23.50
CA PHE A 691 15.32 8.86 -24.11
C PHE A 691 14.84 7.50 -24.65
N ASP A 692 13.70 7.49 -25.34
CA ASP A 692 13.06 6.28 -25.87
C ASP A 692 12.64 6.49 -27.33
N ARG A 693 13.45 5.98 -28.26
CA ARG A 693 13.18 6.09 -29.70
C ARG A 693 11.81 5.54 -30.11
N ARG A 694 11.21 4.64 -29.32
CA ARG A 694 9.88 4.07 -29.62
C ARG A 694 8.76 5.11 -29.61
N VAL A 695 8.96 6.25 -28.93
CA VAL A 695 8.02 7.38 -28.97
C VAL A 695 7.92 7.98 -30.38
N THR A 696 8.98 7.86 -31.20
CA THR A 696 8.99 8.35 -32.59
C THR A 696 8.92 7.21 -33.61
N SER A 697 9.43 6.01 -33.28
CA SER A 697 9.51 4.89 -34.23
C SER A 697 8.29 3.95 -34.25
N LYS A 698 7.42 3.98 -33.23
CA LYS A 698 6.25 3.10 -33.12
C LYS A 698 4.95 3.88 -33.27
N GLU A 699 3.91 3.21 -33.77
CA GLU A 699 2.58 3.79 -34.02
C GLU A 699 1.95 4.40 -32.76
N TYR A 700 2.07 3.72 -31.62
CA TYR A 700 1.55 4.21 -30.33
C TYR A 700 2.27 5.47 -29.81
N GLY A 701 3.40 5.84 -30.41
CA GLY A 701 4.19 7.02 -30.02
C GLY A 701 3.39 8.32 -30.13
N ALA A 702 2.56 8.45 -31.16
CA ALA A 702 1.66 9.59 -31.34
C ALA A 702 0.68 9.72 -30.17
N THR A 703 0.06 8.61 -29.75
CA THR A 703 -0.84 8.56 -28.58
C THR A 703 -0.13 9.03 -27.31
N VAL A 704 1.13 8.63 -27.11
CA VAL A 704 1.93 9.11 -25.97
C VAL A 704 2.09 10.63 -26.04
N LEU A 705 2.59 11.15 -27.17
CA LEU A 705 2.90 12.58 -27.33
C LEU A 705 1.66 13.47 -27.23
N HIS A 706 0.55 13.09 -27.86
CA HIS A 706 -0.71 13.86 -27.78
C HIS A 706 -1.32 13.87 -26.38
N SER A 707 -0.98 12.90 -25.54
CA SER A 707 -1.44 12.85 -24.15
C SER A 707 -0.59 13.69 -23.20
N LEU A 708 0.63 14.06 -23.59
CA LEU A 708 1.49 14.88 -22.73
C LEU A 708 0.98 16.32 -22.67
N PRO A 709 1.33 17.08 -21.62
CA PRO A 709 1.00 18.50 -21.55
C PRO A 709 1.52 19.26 -22.77
N ARG A 710 0.80 20.30 -23.19
CA ARG A 710 1.19 21.15 -24.32
C ARG A 710 2.46 21.92 -23.98
N CYS A 711 3.60 21.37 -24.38
CA CYS A 711 4.95 21.89 -24.20
C CYS A 711 5.61 22.11 -25.57
N SER A 712 6.66 22.93 -25.63
CA SER A 712 7.50 23.02 -26.82
C SER A 712 8.17 21.67 -27.07
N GLN A 713 8.24 21.21 -28.31
CA GLN A 713 8.83 19.90 -28.64
C GLN A 713 9.95 20.05 -29.66
N ARG A 714 11.07 19.36 -29.44
CA ARG A 714 12.20 19.31 -30.39
C ARG A 714 12.67 17.88 -30.57
N GLN A 715 12.81 17.47 -31.83
CA GLN A 715 13.45 16.22 -32.20
C GLN A 715 14.86 16.50 -32.74
N GLY A 716 15.85 15.70 -32.34
CA GLY A 716 17.23 15.89 -32.80
C GLY A 716 18.19 14.80 -32.34
N ALA A 717 19.46 14.95 -32.69
CA ALA A 717 20.51 14.01 -32.29
C ALA A 717 20.86 14.18 -30.80
N ALA A 718 21.14 13.07 -30.11
CA ALA A 718 21.48 13.09 -28.68
C ALA A 718 22.72 13.94 -28.37
N SER A 719 23.63 14.11 -29.32
CA SER A 719 24.83 14.96 -29.18
C SER A 719 24.52 16.46 -29.12
N LEU A 720 23.43 16.91 -29.77
CA LEU A 720 22.99 18.31 -29.80
C LEU A 720 22.09 18.67 -28.62
N MET A 721 21.67 17.68 -27.84
CA MET A 721 20.76 17.83 -26.71
C MET A 721 21.29 18.81 -25.64
N PRO A 722 22.56 18.76 -25.19
CA PRO A 722 23.02 19.65 -24.12
C PRO A 722 23.02 21.13 -24.53
N GLU A 723 23.43 21.43 -25.76
CA GLU A 723 23.44 22.79 -26.32
C GLU A 723 22.01 23.32 -26.48
N ALA A 724 21.14 22.54 -27.13
CA ALA A 724 19.73 22.90 -27.32
C ALA A 724 19.00 23.16 -25.99
N MET A 725 19.35 22.42 -24.93
CA MET A 725 18.78 22.61 -23.60
C MET A 725 19.34 23.83 -22.89
N LEU A 726 20.65 24.09 -23.01
CA LEU A 726 21.23 25.32 -22.48
C LEU A 726 20.59 26.55 -23.10
N ASP A 727 20.48 26.61 -24.43
CA ASP A 727 19.84 27.72 -25.15
C ASP A 727 18.40 27.96 -24.68
N TRP A 728 17.64 26.87 -24.47
CA TRP A 728 16.27 26.94 -23.96
C TRP A 728 16.21 27.55 -22.55
N LEU A 729 17.06 27.05 -21.64
CA LEU A 729 17.07 27.44 -20.23
C LEU A 729 17.59 28.85 -20.00
N THR A 730 18.57 29.31 -20.77
CA THR A 730 19.14 30.67 -20.67
C THR A 730 18.30 31.71 -21.42
N GLY A 731 17.43 31.29 -22.33
CA GLY A 731 16.57 32.18 -23.10
C GLY A 731 17.29 32.97 -24.21
N GLU A 732 18.55 32.61 -24.50
CA GLU A 732 19.32 33.17 -25.61
C GLU A 732 19.17 32.25 -26.83
N GLY A 733 18.13 32.48 -27.65
CA GLY A 733 17.97 31.75 -28.91
C GLY A 733 16.68 32.09 -29.63
N ALA A 734 16.81 32.67 -30.83
CA ALA A 734 15.71 32.96 -31.75
C ALA A 734 15.01 31.66 -32.18
N TRP A 735 13.71 31.54 -31.89
CA TRP A 735 12.88 30.47 -32.44
C TRP A 735 12.00 31.08 -33.52
N GLU A 736 12.46 30.99 -34.77
CA GLU A 736 11.58 31.08 -35.93
C GLU A 736 10.73 29.81 -35.98
N GLU A 737 9.42 29.99 -36.02
CA GLU A 737 8.42 28.96 -36.29
C GLU A 737 8.57 28.47 -37.73
N ASP A 738 9.42 27.47 -37.97
CA ASP A 738 9.36 26.71 -39.22
C ASP A 738 8.24 25.64 -39.12
N HIS A 739 7.01 26.13 -39.23
CA HIS A 739 5.87 25.32 -39.65
C HIS A 739 5.76 25.38 -41.18
N SER A 740 6.21 24.30 -41.84
CA SER A 740 5.74 23.94 -43.19
C SER A 740 5.55 22.43 -43.31
#